data_AF-A0A351TNG5-F1
#
_entry.id   AF-A0A351TNG5-F1
#
_cell.length_a   1.000
_cell.length_b   1.000
_cell.length_c   1.000
_cell.angle_alpha   90.00
_cell.angle_beta   90.00
_cell.angle_gamma   90.00
#
_symmetry.space_group_name_H-M   'P 1'
#
loop_
_entity.id
_entity.type
_entity.pdbx_description
1 polymer ?
#
loop_
_entity_poly.entity_id
_entity_poly.type
_entity_poly.pdbx_seq_one_letter_code
_entity_poly.pdbx_strand_id
1 'polypeptide(L)'
;MKTAEKMAKRIQLVIRRNGAIFIILAGILFLTACGKEKQEADKADYLFVSHPIQEAALSGGYSMDNCNFHVSEKYLYFLDSSLYRIPIENGLDFHAREEVISHKDLFQYQDERASREDTSSWNDVLCFTVDDAENIYYCTTSYDEMRIILYKCSADGTLVYQIPMEPEQSLSGYGNTPFLAADDEENAYILTANSIRRYDSQGNLTENLTLDEDFDDDFMIHKSLMEASGGQIYFIADSYIDSSRKAYRVSADSTMLLESLESLSEAMCMSTLYQGLNGPLIGETDDWLYQYNTEDQSMEPILRWEDSDIYKNDIFAVVQVTDELLLLVTKDDSQDAAGLGQSLTLLVRTPADEVPVKERIVLAALFPTSDLQEAVVRFNRNSSLYHVTIERYGADIMSDDNEGAFTRLDSSLTSKDNPPDLLDFTDLDVWKYAEAGALEDLNSYIGTDGSIWEEDFLGNLLEGYTINGRLICIPKAFNFMAAWIADERALEAEDWSIESLMAVADKYEDVSLFPAHWDQPDVMLRLFFSDYILDKFIDRETGKCLLDSEEFCSLLEWVKAQTSQKDTSRHSLLKPQFINSFEKYHQALTDSEEQMTLRGLPSICGKPAFQVSVDNALGITENSRHKEGAWEFLQFFLQHERDIKYSVYTYRFPTKLAILDQITEDITTPNYETIDGEIMYGADGNPIINPESAVYSDGIYHEYYAMEESDADILRELIDQIDFTPRSGMEQSIISIIIEESAAFFEGKKTAAQAADIIQNRAQTVISENQ
;
A
#
# COMPACT_ATOMS: atom_id res chain seq x y z
N MET A 1 5.44 -28.47 -19.03
CA MET A 1 6.85 -28.86 -19.30
C MET A 1 7.47 -28.14 -20.50
N LYS A 2 6.93 -28.22 -21.73
CA LYS A 2 7.49 -27.48 -22.89
C LYS A 2 7.39 -25.95 -22.79
N THR A 3 6.41 -25.44 -22.04
CA THR A 3 6.23 -23.99 -21.77
C THR A 3 7.27 -23.47 -20.76
N ALA A 4 7.56 -24.25 -19.71
CA ALA A 4 8.59 -23.94 -18.71
C ALA A 4 10.01 -23.98 -19.29
N GLU A 5 10.32 -24.91 -20.22
CA GLU A 5 11.60 -24.91 -20.94
C GLU A 5 11.76 -23.73 -21.92
N LYS A 6 10.66 -23.20 -22.46
CA LYS A 6 10.67 -22.01 -23.33
C LYS A 6 10.91 -20.74 -22.51
N MET A 7 10.32 -20.68 -21.31
CA MET A 7 10.47 -19.59 -20.33
C MET A 7 11.90 -19.54 -19.75
N ALA A 8 12.46 -20.68 -19.34
CA ALA A 8 13.84 -20.77 -18.87
C ALA A 8 14.88 -20.39 -19.94
N LYS A 9 14.60 -20.70 -21.22
CA LYS A 9 15.45 -20.28 -22.35
C LYS A 9 15.32 -18.81 -22.70
N ARG A 10 14.14 -18.19 -22.55
CA ARG A 10 13.96 -16.73 -22.73
C ARG A 10 14.66 -15.95 -21.61
N ILE A 11 14.52 -16.39 -20.36
CA ILE A 11 15.20 -15.80 -19.18
C ILE A 11 16.73 -15.93 -19.32
N GLN A 12 17.26 -17.08 -19.75
CA GLN A 12 18.69 -17.23 -20.02
C GLN A 12 19.20 -16.40 -21.22
N LEU A 13 18.34 -16.07 -22.20
CA LEU A 13 18.71 -15.22 -23.33
C LEU A 13 18.75 -13.73 -22.93
N VAL A 14 17.84 -13.28 -22.06
CA VAL A 14 17.82 -11.92 -21.50
C VAL A 14 19.02 -11.71 -20.58
N ILE A 15 19.35 -12.69 -19.72
CA ILE A 15 20.54 -12.65 -18.86
C ILE A 15 21.84 -12.66 -19.68
N ARG A 16 21.90 -13.39 -20.81
CA ARG A 16 23.08 -13.38 -21.70
C ARG A 16 23.21 -12.12 -22.56
N ARG A 17 22.12 -11.39 -22.81
CA ARG A 17 22.14 -10.15 -23.59
C ARG A 17 22.45 -8.92 -22.72
N ASN A 18 22.16 -8.99 -21.41
CA ASN A 18 22.44 -7.94 -20.43
C ASN A 18 23.80 -8.10 -19.71
N GLY A 19 24.49 -9.24 -19.87
CA GLY A 19 25.80 -9.52 -19.25
C GLY A 19 27.02 -8.80 -19.85
N ALA A 20 26.84 -7.79 -20.71
CA ALA A 20 27.94 -7.05 -21.34
C ALA A 20 27.75 -5.51 -21.35
N ILE A 21 26.81 -4.97 -20.56
CA ILE A 21 26.68 -3.53 -20.30
C ILE A 21 26.80 -3.29 -18.80
N PHE A 22 27.93 -3.73 -18.24
CA PHE A 22 28.51 -3.18 -17.02
C PHE A 22 29.83 -2.55 -17.48
N ILE A 23 30.03 -1.27 -17.15
CA ILE A 23 31.17 -0.39 -17.51
C ILE A 23 30.91 0.49 -18.74
N ILE A 24 30.33 1.68 -18.46
CA ILE A 24 30.51 3.06 -19.00
C ILE A 24 29.26 3.78 -18.46
N LEU A 25 29.21 4.48 -17.31
CA LEU A 25 30.07 5.53 -16.76
C LEU A 25 30.35 6.65 -17.78
N ALA A 26 29.28 7.33 -18.21
CA ALA A 26 29.21 8.76 -18.55
C ALA A 26 27.93 9.02 -19.39
N GLY A 27 26.85 9.48 -18.75
CA GLY A 27 25.61 9.79 -19.46
C GLY A 27 24.41 10.21 -18.61
N ILE A 28 24.54 10.33 -17.27
CA ILE A 28 23.50 10.90 -16.39
C ILE A 28 23.96 12.30 -15.97
N LEU A 29 23.97 13.24 -16.92
CA LEU A 29 24.34 14.64 -16.66
C LEU A 29 23.41 15.66 -17.33
N PHE A 30 22.22 15.25 -17.78
CA PHE A 30 21.16 16.18 -18.17
C PHE A 30 19.84 15.74 -17.56
N LEU A 31 19.65 16.19 -16.31
CA LEU A 31 18.40 16.56 -15.63
C LEU A 31 18.70 17.05 -14.18
N THR A 32 19.97 17.25 -13.82
CA THR A 32 20.41 17.99 -12.62
C THR A 32 20.59 19.49 -12.88
N ALA A 33 19.70 20.08 -13.68
CA ALA A 33 19.65 21.52 -13.92
C ALA A 33 18.21 22.05 -13.84
N CYS A 34 17.51 21.75 -12.74
CA CYS A 34 16.47 22.59 -12.12
C CYS A 34 16.18 22.12 -10.68
N GLY A 35 17.22 21.69 -9.95
CA GLY A 35 17.12 21.17 -8.57
C GLY A 35 17.74 22.09 -7.51
N LYS A 36 18.03 23.35 -7.84
CA LYS A 36 18.45 24.39 -6.88
C LYS A 36 17.75 25.68 -7.27
N GLU A 37 17.08 26.29 -6.29
CA GLU A 37 16.12 27.41 -6.40
C GLU A 37 14.69 26.97 -6.73
N LYS A 38 14.03 26.33 -5.76
CA LYS A 38 12.66 26.68 -5.32
C LYS A 38 12.43 26.12 -3.91
N GLN A 39 13.14 26.72 -2.96
CA GLN A 39 12.81 26.66 -1.54
C GLN A 39 12.46 28.09 -1.06
N GLU A 40 11.87 28.87 -1.98
CA GLU A 40 10.86 29.88 -1.66
C GLU A 40 9.57 29.29 -2.22
N ALA A 41 8.58 29.08 -1.36
CA ALA A 41 7.23 28.80 -1.81
C ALA A 41 6.78 29.99 -2.66
N ASP A 42 6.84 29.88 -3.98
CA ASP A 42 5.87 30.58 -4.81
C ASP A 42 4.52 30.13 -4.26
N LYS A 43 3.86 30.99 -3.48
CA LYS A 43 2.46 30.74 -3.12
C LYS A 43 1.75 30.52 -4.44
N ALA A 44 1.24 29.30 -4.66
CA ALA A 44 0.31 29.10 -5.75
C ALA A 44 -0.77 30.17 -5.61
N ASP A 45 -1.08 30.87 -6.70
CA ASP A 45 -2.10 31.94 -6.69
C ASP A 45 -3.50 31.39 -6.34
N TYR A 46 -3.64 30.07 -6.29
CA TYR A 46 -4.87 29.33 -6.00
C TYR A 46 -4.57 27.99 -5.31
N LEU A 47 -5.60 27.40 -4.71
CA LEU A 47 -5.65 26.01 -4.24
C LEU A 47 -6.93 25.35 -4.74
N PHE A 48 -6.89 24.04 -4.97
CA PHE A 48 -8.10 23.26 -5.23
C PHE A 48 -8.74 22.88 -3.90
N VAL A 49 -9.93 23.42 -3.62
CA VAL A 49 -10.64 23.17 -2.36
C VAL A 49 -11.71 22.10 -2.57
N SER A 50 -11.72 21.09 -1.70
CA SER A 50 -12.64 19.97 -1.76
C SER A 50 -14.04 20.31 -1.23
N HIS A 51 -15.06 19.91 -1.98
CA HIS A 51 -16.47 20.09 -1.68
C HIS A 51 -17.20 18.75 -1.88
N PRO A 52 -17.56 18.04 -0.80
CA PRO A 52 -18.33 16.80 -0.90
C PRO A 52 -19.70 17.03 -1.53
N ILE A 53 -20.12 16.16 -2.43
CA ILE A 53 -21.43 16.24 -3.10
C ILE A 53 -22.41 15.33 -2.34
N GLN A 54 -23.05 15.87 -1.29
CA GLN A 54 -23.99 15.12 -0.44
C GLN A 54 -25.28 14.70 -1.17
N GLU A 55 -25.61 15.34 -2.29
CA GLU A 55 -26.89 15.22 -2.98
C GLU A 55 -26.88 14.16 -4.09
N ALA A 56 -25.71 13.62 -4.43
CA ALA A 56 -25.55 12.52 -5.37
C ALA A 56 -25.72 11.18 -4.63
N ALA A 57 -26.96 10.82 -4.30
CA ALA A 57 -27.27 9.44 -3.95
C ALA A 57 -27.01 8.58 -5.20
N LEU A 58 -25.81 8.01 -5.29
CA LEU A 58 -25.47 6.98 -6.27
C LEU A 58 -26.40 5.80 -6.03
N SER A 59 -26.94 5.22 -7.10
CA SER A 59 -27.71 3.99 -6.95
C SER A 59 -26.73 2.92 -6.47
N GLY A 60 -26.93 2.38 -5.26
CA GLY A 60 -25.95 1.55 -4.53
C GLY A 60 -25.67 0.17 -5.13
N GLY A 61 -25.61 0.04 -6.47
CA GLY A 61 -25.43 -1.21 -7.19
C GLY A 61 -24.03 -1.43 -7.81
N TYR A 62 -23.28 -0.38 -8.16
CA TYR A 62 -22.02 -0.50 -8.92
C TYR A 62 -20.91 0.43 -8.42
N SER A 63 -19.66 -0.04 -8.51
CA SER A 63 -18.47 0.76 -8.18
C SER A 63 -18.23 1.70 -9.33
N MET A 64 -18.20 3.01 -9.10
CA MET A 64 -17.85 3.98 -10.11
C MET A 64 -16.33 4.09 -10.25
N ASP A 65 -15.88 4.22 -11.49
CA ASP A 65 -14.49 4.45 -11.89
C ASP A 65 -14.44 5.39 -13.11
N ASN A 66 -13.25 5.53 -13.73
CA ASN A 66 -13.06 6.42 -14.89
C ASN A 66 -13.93 6.06 -16.11
N CYS A 67 -14.34 4.80 -16.28
CA CYS A 67 -15.23 4.35 -17.37
C CYS A 67 -16.69 4.79 -17.17
N ASN A 68 -17.03 5.33 -16.00
CA ASN A 68 -18.38 5.83 -15.69
C ASN A 68 -18.57 7.30 -16.03
N PHE A 69 -17.58 8.01 -16.58
CA PHE A 69 -17.67 9.43 -16.88
C PHE A 69 -17.09 9.78 -18.24
N HIS A 70 -17.68 10.80 -18.87
CA HIS A 70 -17.11 11.43 -20.06
C HIS A 70 -17.47 12.92 -20.06
N VAL A 71 -16.53 13.79 -20.46
CA VAL A 71 -16.73 15.24 -20.52
C VAL A 71 -16.70 15.70 -21.98
N SER A 72 -17.82 16.25 -22.46
CA SER A 72 -17.87 16.97 -23.73
C SER A 72 -17.78 18.48 -23.50
N GLU A 73 -17.70 19.27 -24.58
CA GLU A 73 -17.73 20.75 -24.49
C GLU A 73 -18.97 21.29 -23.75
N LYS A 74 -20.08 20.53 -23.73
CA LYS A 74 -21.37 20.99 -23.20
C LYS A 74 -21.81 20.28 -21.93
N TYR A 75 -21.39 19.04 -21.74
CA TYR A 75 -21.97 18.18 -20.73
C TYR A 75 -20.92 17.33 -20.02
N LEU A 76 -21.15 17.08 -18.73
CA LEU A 76 -20.62 15.90 -18.05
C LEU A 76 -21.64 14.77 -18.25
N TYR A 77 -21.23 13.70 -18.92
CA TYR A 77 -21.97 12.44 -18.95
C TYR A 77 -21.49 11.53 -17.83
N PHE A 78 -22.44 10.80 -17.22
CA PHE A 78 -22.08 9.79 -16.25
C PHE A 78 -23.06 8.61 -16.25
N LEU A 79 -22.52 7.42 -15.97
CA LEU A 79 -23.24 6.16 -15.92
C LEU A 79 -23.43 5.72 -14.47
N ASP A 80 -24.69 5.63 -14.05
CA ASP A 80 -25.15 5.05 -12.79
C ASP A 80 -26.17 3.94 -13.12
N SER A 81 -27.42 3.99 -12.62
CA SER A 81 -28.48 3.07 -13.06
C SER A 81 -28.90 3.28 -14.52
N SER A 82 -28.80 4.52 -14.99
CA SER A 82 -29.10 4.97 -16.35
C SER A 82 -27.91 5.81 -16.84
N LEU A 83 -27.89 6.17 -18.13
CA LEU A 83 -26.94 7.17 -18.62
C LEU A 83 -27.53 8.57 -18.49
N TYR A 84 -26.83 9.41 -17.73
CA TYR A 84 -27.22 10.79 -17.44
C TYR A 84 -26.24 11.79 -18.06
N ARG A 85 -26.69 13.03 -18.20
CA ARG A 85 -25.81 14.18 -18.49
C ARG A 85 -26.16 15.40 -17.67
N ILE A 86 -25.19 16.25 -17.40
CA ILE A 86 -25.34 17.52 -16.67
C ILE A 86 -24.70 18.64 -17.51
N PRO A 87 -25.41 19.74 -17.80
CA PRO A 87 -24.81 20.90 -18.47
C PRO A 87 -23.69 21.53 -17.64
N ILE A 88 -22.56 21.88 -18.25
CA ILE A 88 -21.39 22.43 -17.53
C ILE A 88 -21.29 23.97 -17.57
N GLU A 89 -22.06 24.66 -18.42
CA GLU A 89 -21.95 26.11 -18.69
C GLU A 89 -22.08 27.00 -17.43
N ASN A 90 -22.83 26.56 -16.42
CA ASN A 90 -23.08 27.33 -15.19
C ASN A 90 -22.52 26.65 -13.93
N GLY A 91 -21.48 25.81 -14.09
CA GLY A 91 -20.98 24.94 -13.05
C GLY A 91 -21.71 23.60 -13.01
N LEU A 92 -21.25 22.69 -12.14
CA LEU A 92 -21.76 21.33 -12.06
C LEU A 92 -22.85 21.22 -10.98
N ASP A 93 -24.10 20.99 -11.40
CA ASP A 93 -25.25 20.78 -10.52
C ASP A 93 -25.90 19.41 -10.81
N PHE A 94 -25.74 18.46 -9.88
CA PHE A 94 -26.28 17.10 -10.02
C PHE A 94 -27.83 17.06 -9.98
N HIS A 95 -28.50 18.10 -9.50
CA HIS A 95 -29.97 18.21 -9.59
C HIS A 95 -30.46 18.54 -11.00
N ALA A 96 -29.60 19.12 -11.83
CA ALA A 96 -29.90 19.43 -13.22
C ALA A 96 -29.67 18.24 -14.16
N ARG A 97 -29.40 17.03 -13.63
CA ARG A 97 -29.16 15.84 -14.45
C ARG A 97 -30.35 15.49 -15.34
N GLU A 98 -30.05 15.23 -16.60
CA GLU A 98 -31.00 14.75 -17.60
C GLU A 98 -30.73 13.27 -17.86
N GLU A 99 -31.75 12.42 -17.79
CA GLU A 99 -31.64 11.03 -18.26
C GLU A 99 -31.63 11.03 -19.80
N VAL A 100 -30.57 10.48 -20.40
CA VAL A 100 -30.40 10.39 -21.85
C VAL A 100 -30.78 9.00 -22.35
N ILE A 101 -30.35 7.95 -21.64
CA ILE A 101 -30.72 6.56 -21.94
C ILE A 101 -31.19 5.92 -20.64
N SER A 102 -32.45 5.49 -20.60
CA SER A 102 -33.01 4.84 -19.42
C SER A 102 -32.36 3.49 -19.13
N HIS A 103 -32.36 3.04 -17.87
CA HIS A 103 -31.87 1.70 -17.48
C HIS A 103 -32.41 0.58 -18.39
N LYS A 104 -33.70 0.64 -18.74
CA LYS A 104 -34.34 -0.34 -19.61
C LYS A 104 -33.78 -0.29 -21.04
N ASP A 105 -33.49 0.92 -21.52
CA ASP A 105 -33.03 1.15 -22.88
C ASP A 105 -31.54 0.82 -23.07
N LEU A 106 -30.75 0.82 -22.00
CA LEU A 106 -29.36 0.34 -22.03
C LEU A 106 -29.26 -1.14 -22.46
N PHE A 107 -30.29 -1.95 -22.17
CA PHE A 107 -30.27 -3.40 -22.40
C PHE A 107 -31.34 -3.88 -23.42
N GLN A 108 -31.57 -3.12 -24.49
CA GLN A 108 -32.60 -3.43 -25.50
C GLN A 108 -32.38 -4.76 -26.26
N TYR A 109 -31.19 -5.36 -26.22
CA TYR A 109 -30.94 -6.68 -26.78
C TYR A 109 -31.55 -7.79 -25.90
N GLN A 110 -32.78 -8.20 -26.22
CA GLN A 110 -33.35 -9.46 -25.75
C GLN A 110 -33.24 -10.50 -26.86
N ASP A 111 -32.37 -11.50 -26.72
CA ASP A 111 -32.36 -12.65 -27.62
C ASP A 111 -33.75 -13.32 -27.60
N GLU A 112 -34.31 -13.69 -28.76
CA GLU A 112 -35.59 -14.41 -28.85
C GLU A 112 -35.60 -15.73 -28.06
N ARG A 113 -34.43 -16.25 -27.64
CA ARG A 113 -34.28 -17.41 -26.75
C ARG A 113 -34.46 -17.11 -25.27
N ALA A 114 -34.40 -15.84 -24.84
CA ALA A 114 -34.51 -15.41 -23.44
C ALA A 114 -35.96 -15.24 -22.94
N SER A 115 -36.92 -15.97 -23.54
CA SER A 115 -38.35 -15.97 -23.16
C SER A 115 -38.66 -16.77 -21.88
N ARG A 116 -37.70 -16.92 -20.96
CA ARG A 116 -37.94 -17.51 -19.64
C ARG A 116 -37.96 -16.40 -18.61
N GLU A 117 -39.16 -16.10 -18.12
CA GLU A 117 -39.49 -15.08 -17.10
C GLU A 117 -38.86 -15.31 -15.71
N ASP A 118 -37.73 -16.02 -15.57
CA ASP A 118 -37.25 -16.40 -14.23
C ASP A 118 -35.73 -16.70 -14.13
N THR A 119 -34.87 -15.91 -14.79
CA THR A 119 -33.43 -15.92 -14.51
C THR A 119 -32.91 -14.50 -14.36
N SER A 120 -32.34 -14.23 -13.18
CA SER A 120 -31.52 -13.07 -12.82
C SER A 120 -30.26 -12.98 -13.70
N SER A 121 -30.42 -12.70 -14.99
CA SER A 121 -29.30 -12.36 -15.87
C SER A 121 -28.81 -10.96 -15.49
N TRP A 122 -27.72 -10.89 -14.74
CA TRP A 122 -27.00 -9.64 -14.49
C TRP A 122 -26.48 -9.17 -15.86
N ASN A 123 -26.98 -8.03 -16.34
CA ASN A 123 -26.42 -7.36 -17.50
C ASN A 123 -25.70 -6.12 -16.98
N ASP A 124 -24.58 -5.79 -17.61
CA ASP A 124 -23.77 -4.65 -17.17
C ASP A 124 -23.30 -3.81 -18.36
N VAL A 125 -23.14 -2.51 -18.12
CA VAL A 125 -22.50 -1.59 -19.07
C VAL A 125 -21.04 -1.48 -18.66
N LEU A 126 -20.15 -1.94 -19.52
CA LEU A 126 -18.73 -2.07 -19.21
C LEU A 126 -17.97 -0.73 -19.33
N CYS A 127 -18.34 0.08 -20.32
CA CYS A 127 -17.81 1.43 -20.53
C CYS A 127 -18.68 2.17 -21.56
N PHE A 128 -18.55 3.50 -21.58
CA PHE A 128 -19.13 4.35 -22.62
C PHE A 128 -18.17 5.49 -22.98
N THR A 129 -18.43 6.11 -24.12
CA THR A 129 -17.81 7.38 -24.53
C THR A 129 -18.78 8.21 -25.38
N VAL A 130 -18.45 9.47 -25.62
CA VAL A 130 -19.26 10.42 -26.39
C VAL A 130 -18.37 11.13 -27.43
N ASP A 131 -18.85 11.30 -28.66
CA ASP A 131 -18.12 12.05 -29.69
C ASP A 131 -18.47 13.56 -29.68
N ASP A 132 -17.78 14.35 -30.51
CA ASP A 132 -18.01 15.80 -30.67
C ASP A 132 -19.43 16.16 -31.15
N ALA A 133 -20.12 15.23 -31.82
CA ALA A 133 -21.51 15.37 -32.23
C ALA A 133 -22.50 14.97 -31.13
N GLU A 134 -21.99 14.66 -29.93
CA GLU A 134 -22.70 14.17 -28.76
C GLU A 134 -23.33 12.79 -28.98
N ASN A 135 -22.91 12.01 -29.98
CA ASN A 135 -23.34 10.62 -30.11
C ASN A 135 -22.71 9.78 -29.02
N ILE A 136 -23.48 8.84 -28.48
CA ILE A 136 -23.10 8.02 -27.34
C ILE A 136 -22.74 6.63 -27.84
N TYR A 137 -21.58 6.13 -27.44
CA TYR A 137 -21.12 4.78 -27.71
C TYR A 137 -20.96 4.04 -26.39
N TYR A 138 -21.48 2.82 -26.28
CA TYR A 138 -21.32 2.03 -25.05
C TYR A 138 -21.28 0.53 -25.34
N CYS A 139 -20.65 -0.22 -24.42
CA CYS A 139 -20.56 -1.67 -24.51
C CYS A 139 -21.30 -2.34 -23.35
N THR A 140 -22.12 -3.34 -23.65
CA THR A 140 -22.77 -4.18 -22.61
C THR A 140 -22.26 -5.61 -22.64
N THR A 141 -22.39 -6.32 -21.53
CA THR A 141 -22.21 -7.78 -21.45
C THR A 141 -23.38 -8.45 -20.74
N SER A 142 -23.59 -9.74 -21.02
CA SER A 142 -24.49 -10.60 -20.26
C SER A 142 -23.71 -11.72 -19.57
N TYR A 143 -23.98 -11.97 -18.29
CA TYR A 143 -23.28 -13.00 -17.52
C TYR A 143 -23.47 -14.43 -18.07
N ASP A 144 -24.60 -14.69 -18.75
CA ASP A 144 -24.92 -16.03 -19.27
C ASP A 144 -24.18 -16.37 -20.57
N GLU A 145 -23.85 -15.38 -21.41
CA GLU A 145 -23.23 -15.60 -22.72
C GLU A 145 -21.83 -15.00 -22.84
N MET A 146 -21.39 -14.17 -21.87
CA MET A 146 -20.15 -13.38 -21.91
C MET A 146 -19.95 -12.66 -23.25
N ARG A 147 -21.05 -12.25 -23.87
CA ARG A 147 -21.05 -11.65 -25.20
C ARG A 147 -21.09 -10.13 -25.08
N ILE A 148 -20.06 -9.47 -25.60
CA ILE A 148 -20.04 -8.01 -25.68
C ILE A 148 -20.89 -7.52 -26.85
N ILE A 149 -21.64 -6.46 -26.62
CA ILE A 149 -22.43 -5.77 -27.65
C ILE A 149 -22.05 -4.29 -27.63
N LEU A 150 -21.59 -3.77 -28.78
CA LEU A 150 -21.38 -2.34 -28.99
C LEU A 150 -22.68 -1.69 -29.43
N TYR A 151 -23.01 -0.53 -28.85
CA TYR A 151 -24.12 0.31 -29.25
C TYR A 151 -23.61 1.68 -29.67
N LYS A 152 -24.31 2.29 -30.63
CA LYS A 152 -24.26 3.73 -30.90
C LYS A 152 -25.66 4.30 -30.78
N CYS A 153 -25.80 5.39 -30.03
CA CYS A 153 -27.00 6.20 -29.93
C CYS A 153 -26.70 7.63 -30.39
N SER A 154 -27.70 8.34 -30.92
CA SER A 154 -27.60 9.78 -31.14
C SER A 154 -27.62 10.55 -29.82
N ALA A 155 -27.34 11.85 -29.89
CA ALA A 155 -27.30 12.78 -28.74
C ALA A 155 -28.57 12.86 -27.87
N ASP A 156 -29.70 12.35 -28.37
CA ASP A 156 -30.97 12.26 -27.65
C ASP A 156 -31.24 10.86 -27.07
N GLY A 157 -30.26 9.94 -27.15
CA GLY A 157 -30.36 8.57 -26.68
C GLY A 157 -31.03 7.60 -27.67
N THR A 158 -31.37 8.04 -28.89
CA THR A 158 -31.99 7.15 -29.88
C THR A 158 -30.96 6.17 -30.46
N LEU A 159 -31.25 4.87 -30.41
CA LEU A 159 -30.40 3.82 -30.98
C LEU A 159 -30.18 4.01 -32.50
N VAL A 160 -28.91 4.07 -32.91
CA VAL A 160 -28.46 4.15 -34.30
C VAL A 160 -28.08 2.76 -34.82
N TYR A 161 -27.19 2.07 -34.10
CA TYR A 161 -26.80 0.70 -34.41
C TYR A 161 -26.45 -0.08 -33.14
N GLN A 162 -26.48 -1.40 -33.26
CA GLN A 162 -25.94 -2.33 -32.26
C GLN A 162 -25.19 -3.47 -32.97
N ILE A 163 -24.04 -3.86 -32.44
CA ILE A 163 -23.14 -4.85 -33.04
C ILE A 163 -22.77 -5.87 -31.97
N PRO A 164 -23.33 -7.09 -32.01
CA PRO A 164 -22.97 -8.13 -31.07
C PRO A 164 -21.66 -8.79 -31.53
N MET A 165 -20.63 -8.75 -30.68
CA MET A 165 -19.31 -9.29 -30.96
C MET A 165 -19.31 -10.82 -30.86
N GLU A 166 -18.34 -11.48 -31.50
CA GLU A 166 -18.21 -12.94 -31.43
C GLU A 166 -17.54 -13.37 -30.11
N PRO A 167 -17.91 -14.51 -29.48
CA PRO A 167 -17.38 -14.93 -28.19
C PRO A 167 -15.85 -15.09 -28.12
N GLU A 168 -15.19 -15.37 -29.25
CA GLU A 168 -13.73 -15.49 -29.37
C GLU A 168 -13.02 -14.12 -29.33
N GLN A 169 -13.77 -13.02 -29.27
CA GLN A 169 -13.29 -11.64 -29.27
C GLN A 169 -13.33 -11.09 -27.84
N SER A 170 -12.76 -11.83 -26.89
CA SER A 170 -12.62 -11.37 -25.50
C SER A 170 -11.96 -9.99 -25.47
N LEU A 171 -12.46 -9.11 -24.61
CA LEU A 171 -11.80 -7.84 -24.33
C LEU A 171 -10.52 -8.12 -23.52
N SER A 172 -9.51 -7.27 -23.70
CA SER A 172 -8.37 -7.26 -22.78
C SER A 172 -8.79 -6.63 -21.47
N GLY A 173 -8.51 -7.29 -20.34
CA GLY A 173 -8.85 -6.79 -19.02
C GLY A 173 -10.34 -6.92 -18.71
N TYR A 174 -10.70 -7.83 -17.81
CA TYR A 174 -11.96 -7.73 -17.08
C TYR A 174 -11.67 -6.86 -15.84
N GLY A 175 -12.24 -5.66 -15.77
CA GLY A 175 -12.02 -4.66 -14.73
C GLY A 175 -12.16 -3.22 -15.24
N ASN A 176 -12.01 -2.26 -14.33
CA ASN A 176 -12.27 -0.81 -14.41
C ASN A 176 -11.43 -0.02 -15.45
N THR A 177 -11.27 -0.53 -16.68
CA THR A 177 -10.31 0.03 -17.64
C THR A 177 -10.89 0.28 -19.04
N PRO A 178 -10.61 1.45 -19.64
CA PRO A 178 -11.29 1.87 -20.86
C PRO A 178 -10.77 1.11 -22.07
N PHE A 179 -11.68 0.47 -22.81
CA PHE A 179 -11.38 -0.26 -24.06
C PHE A 179 -12.19 0.26 -25.25
N LEU A 180 -12.98 1.32 -25.05
CA LEU A 180 -13.81 1.98 -26.05
C LEU A 180 -13.37 3.44 -26.17
N ALA A 181 -13.27 3.94 -27.40
CA ALA A 181 -13.01 5.35 -27.68
C ALA A 181 -13.73 5.80 -28.96
N ALA A 182 -13.96 7.10 -29.13
CA ALA A 182 -14.54 7.69 -30.33
C ALA A 182 -13.69 8.86 -30.86
N ASP A 183 -13.72 9.06 -32.19
CA ASP A 183 -13.08 10.22 -32.84
C ASP A 183 -14.11 11.25 -33.34
N ASP A 184 -13.61 12.42 -33.75
CA ASP A 184 -14.43 13.54 -34.24
C ASP A 184 -15.11 13.25 -35.60
N GLU A 185 -14.79 12.12 -36.25
CA GLU A 185 -15.41 11.65 -37.50
C GLU A 185 -16.53 10.62 -37.26
N GLU A 186 -17.02 10.53 -36.01
CA GLU A 186 -18.03 9.58 -35.54
C GLU A 186 -17.61 8.10 -35.66
N ASN A 187 -16.31 7.78 -35.70
CA ASN A 187 -15.82 6.41 -35.66
C ASN A 187 -15.66 5.91 -34.23
N ALA A 188 -16.05 4.66 -33.98
CA ALA A 188 -15.83 3.97 -32.71
C ALA A 188 -14.64 3.02 -32.78
N TYR A 189 -13.80 3.04 -31.76
CA TYR A 189 -12.63 2.18 -31.59
C TYR A 189 -12.85 1.22 -30.43
N ILE A 190 -12.71 -0.09 -30.68
CA ILE A 190 -12.78 -1.13 -29.65
C ILE A 190 -11.46 -1.86 -29.57
N LEU A 191 -10.90 -1.92 -28.37
CA LEU A 191 -9.77 -2.76 -28.01
C LEU A 191 -10.26 -4.15 -27.59
N THR A 192 -9.82 -5.17 -28.31
CA THR A 192 -9.99 -6.59 -27.95
C THR A 192 -8.66 -7.15 -27.42
N ALA A 193 -8.67 -8.41 -26.95
CA ALA A 193 -7.47 -9.09 -26.45
C ALA A 193 -6.25 -8.96 -27.38
N ASN A 194 -6.43 -8.98 -28.69
CA ASN A 194 -5.33 -8.97 -29.67
C ASN A 194 -5.51 -7.98 -30.82
N SER A 195 -6.47 -7.06 -30.76
CA SER A 195 -6.69 -6.11 -31.85
C SER A 195 -7.34 -4.82 -31.42
N ILE A 196 -7.14 -3.75 -32.20
CA ILE A 196 -7.94 -2.53 -32.17
C ILE A 196 -8.80 -2.51 -33.42
N ARG A 197 -10.11 -2.30 -33.26
CA ARG A 197 -11.09 -2.33 -34.34
C ARG A 197 -11.79 -0.99 -34.47
N ARG A 198 -11.94 -0.51 -35.71
CA ARG A 198 -12.64 0.74 -36.01
C ARG A 198 -13.96 0.46 -36.72
N TYR A 199 -15.04 1.06 -36.22
CA TYR A 199 -16.38 1.02 -36.79
C TYR A 199 -16.79 2.41 -37.23
N ASP A 200 -17.36 2.53 -38.44
CA ASP A 200 -17.85 3.82 -38.93
C ASP A 200 -19.17 4.25 -38.27
N SER A 201 -19.66 5.44 -38.63
CA SER A 201 -20.93 5.99 -38.13
C SER A 201 -22.17 5.13 -38.40
N GLN A 202 -22.07 4.14 -39.29
CA GLN A 202 -23.15 3.19 -39.64
C GLN A 202 -22.92 1.79 -39.04
N GLY A 203 -21.85 1.59 -38.27
CA GLY A 203 -21.51 0.33 -37.63
C GLY A 203 -20.81 -0.68 -38.54
N ASN A 204 -20.25 -0.25 -39.68
CA ASN A 204 -19.43 -1.15 -40.49
C ASN A 204 -18.00 -1.18 -39.93
N LEU A 205 -17.44 -2.39 -39.78
CA LEU A 205 -16.03 -2.55 -39.47
C LEU A 205 -15.20 -2.02 -40.65
N THR A 206 -14.48 -0.92 -40.43
CA THR A 206 -13.63 -0.29 -41.46
C THR A 206 -12.20 -0.80 -41.39
N GLU A 207 -11.67 -1.04 -40.19
CA GLU A 207 -10.29 -1.49 -39.99
C GLU A 207 -10.16 -2.41 -38.77
N ASN A 208 -9.15 -3.29 -38.80
CA ASN A 208 -8.82 -4.22 -37.72
C ASN A 208 -7.29 -4.36 -37.61
N LEU A 209 -6.70 -3.64 -36.66
CA LEU A 209 -5.28 -3.64 -36.38
C LEU A 209 -4.95 -4.73 -35.38
N THR A 210 -4.24 -5.79 -35.82
CA THR A 210 -3.74 -6.83 -34.92
C THR A 210 -2.55 -6.32 -34.10
N LEU A 211 -2.58 -6.55 -32.79
CA LEU A 211 -1.51 -6.23 -31.85
C LEU A 211 -0.38 -7.26 -31.94
N ASP A 212 0.84 -6.86 -31.58
CA ASP A 212 2.02 -7.75 -31.55
C ASP A 212 1.89 -8.81 -30.45
N GLU A 213 2.54 -9.97 -30.63
CA GLU A 213 2.60 -11.08 -29.64
C GLU A 213 3.20 -10.61 -28.30
N ASP A 214 3.97 -9.52 -28.31
CA ASP A 214 4.50 -8.88 -27.11
C ASP A 214 3.39 -8.34 -26.17
N PHE A 215 2.14 -8.25 -26.63
CA PHE A 215 0.96 -7.81 -25.86
C PHE A 215 -0.03 -8.94 -25.51
N ASP A 216 0.30 -10.20 -25.81
CA ASP A 216 -0.61 -11.35 -25.69
C ASP A 216 -0.83 -11.85 -24.25
N ASP A 217 -0.11 -11.32 -23.25
CA ASP A 217 -0.24 -11.73 -21.84
C ASP A 217 -1.25 -10.84 -21.10
N ASP A 218 -2.55 -11.14 -21.26
CA ASP A 218 -3.66 -10.38 -20.66
C ASP A 218 -3.65 -10.38 -19.11
N PHE A 219 -2.88 -11.26 -18.46
CA PHE A 219 -2.78 -11.28 -16.99
C PHE A 219 -1.74 -10.29 -16.46
N MET A 220 -0.68 -10.07 -17.23
CA MET A 220 0.48 -9.27 -16.82
C MET A 220 0.61 -7.95 -17.57
N ILE A 221 -0.10 -7.79 -18.69
CA ILE A 221 -0.10 -6.59 -19.52
C ILE A 221 -1.50 -6.02 -19.53
N HIS A 222 -1.64 -4.90 -18.85
CA HIS A 222 -2.88 -4.15 -18.83
C HIS A 222 -2.96 -3.23 -20.06
N LYS A 223 -4.06 -3.29 -20.81
CA LYS A 223 -4.22 -2.58 -22.09
C LYS A 223 -5.45 -1.69 -22.05
N SER A 224 -5.34 -0.47 -22.55
CA SER A 224 -6.44 0.49 -22.59
C SER A 224 -6.40 1.39 -23.81
N LEU A 225 -7.56 1.96 -24.14
CA LEU A 225 -7.70 3.10 -25.04
C LEU A 225 -7.97 4.35 -24.21
N MET A 226 -7.38 5.47 -24.63
CA MET A 226 -7.61 6.77 -24.02
C MET A 226 -7.81 7.80 -25.12
N GLU A 227 -8.85 8.60 -24.98
CA GLU A 227 -9.09 9.73 -25.86
C GLU A 227 -8.22 10.92 -25.44
N ALA A 228 -7.76 11.67 -26.43
CA ALA A 228 -6.96 12.87 -26.26
C ALA A 228 -7.54 14.01 -27.10
N SER A 229 -7.17 15.24 -26.76
CA SER A 229 -7.65 16.46 -27.40
C SER A 229 -7.61 16.41 -28.93
N GLY A 230 -8.71 16.81 -29.58
CA GLY A 230 -8.84 16.83 -31.04
C GLY A 230 -9.01 15.45 -31.67
N GLY A 231 -9.83 14.59 -31.05
CA GLY A 231 -10.22 13.28 -31.58
C GLY A 231 -9.10 12.25 -31.67
N GLN A 232 -7.98 12.46 -30.97
CA GLN A 232 -6.85 11.53 -31.02
C GLN A 232 -7.10 10.34 -30.10
N ILE A 233 -6.76 9.14 -30.57
CA ILE A 233 -6.87 7.91 -29.77
C ILE A 233 -5.48 7.40 -29.41
N TYR A 234 -5.24 7.20 -28.12
CA TYR A 234 -4.03 6.58 -27.60
C TYR A 234 -4.29 5.14 -27.18
N PHE A 235 -3.36 4.25 -27.51
CA PHE A 235 -3.29 2.89 -27.02
C PHE A 235 -2.17 2.80 -25.98
N ILE A 236 -2.52 2.38 -24.77
CA ILE A 236 -1.60 2.25 -23.64
C ILE A 236 -1.51 0.77 -23.23
N ALA A 237 -0.28 0.30 -23.03
CA ALA A 237 0.01 -1.04 -22.52
C ALA A 237 1.00 -0.97 -21.35
N ASP A 238 0.53 -1.35 -20.16
CA ASP A 238 1.29 -1.36 -18.92
C ASP A 238 1.66 -2.79 -18.53
N SER A 239 2.96 -3.05 -18.36
CA SER A 239 3.53 -4.35 -18.00
C SER A 239 3.88 -4.40 -16.53
N TYR A 240 3.21 -5.26 -15.77
CA TYR A 240 3.52 -5.54 -14.36
C TYR A 240 4.76 -6.44 -14.19
N ILE A 241 5.27 -7.04 -15.28
CA ILE A 241 6.45 -7.93 -15.23
C ILE A 241 7.72 -7.13 -14.99
N ASP A 242 7.86 -6.01 -15.68
CA ASP A 242 9.04 -5.16 -15.66
C ASP A 242 8.74 -3.73 -15.27
N SER A 243 7.51 -3.46 -14.82
CA SER A 243 7.04 -2.12 -14.46
C SER A 243 7.31 -1.13 -15.60
N SER A 244 6.81 -1.41 -16.79
CA SER A 244 7.03 -0.55 -17.97
C SER A 244 5.72 -0.16 -18.64
N ARG A 245 5.70 1.02 -19.27
CA ARG A 245 4.58 1.50 -20.08
C ARG A 245 5.01 1.60 -21.54
N LYS A 246 4.12 1.20 -22.44
CA LYS A 246 4.22 1.50 -23.87
C LYS A 246 2.99 2.28 -24.30
N ALA A 247 3.21 3.47 -24.83
CA ALA A 247 2.15 4.33 -25.32
C ALA A 247 2.27 4.55 -26.83
N TYR A 248 1.13 4.55 -27.52
CA TYR A 248 1.04 4.74 -28.95
C TYR A 248 -0.11 5.66 -29.32
N ARG A 249 0.06 6.51 -30.32
CA ARG A 249 -1.03 7.15 -31.03
C ARG A 249 -1.55 6.21 -32.12
N VAL A 250 -2.85 5.99 -32.16
CA VAL A 250 -3.52 5.24 -33.23
C VAL A 250 -3.76 6.20 -34.40
N SER A 251 -3.24 5.89 -35.59
CA SER A 251 -3.45 6.75 -36.75
C SER A 251 -4.91 6.73 -37.21
N ALA A 252 -5.44 7.90 -37.58
CA ALA A 252 -6.79 8.05 -38.14
C ALA A 252 -6.89 7.67 -39.63
N ASP A 253 -5.77 7.29 -40.26
CA ASP A 253 -5.69 6.96 -41.68
C ASP A 253 -6.61 5.80 -42.08
N SER A 254 -6.78 5.60 -43.39
CA SER A 254 -7.53 4.45 -43.92
C SER A 254 -6.96 3.11 -43.45
N THR A 255 -5.68 3.05 -43.08
CA THR A 255 -5.04 1.89 -42.47
C THR A 255 -4.47 2.30 -41.12
N MET A 256 -4.98 1.70 -40.05
CA MET A 256 -4.53 2.02 -38.69
C MET A 256 -3.10 1.55 -38.46
N LEU A 257 -2.28 2.41 -37.88
CA LEU A 257 -0.92 2.15 -37.44
C LEU A 257 -0.74 2.65 -36.00
N LEU A 258 0.20 2.03 -35.28
CA LEU A 258 0.61 2.48 -33.95
C LEU A 258 1.88 3.33 -34.08
N GLU A 259 1.77 4.61 -33.75
CA GLU A 259 2.87 5.56 -33.72
C GLU A 259 3.36 5.70 -32.28
N SER A 260 4.61 5.33 -31.99
CA SER A 260 5.12 5.33 -30.62
C SER A 260 5.19 6.74 -30.01
N LEU A 261 4.73 6.83 -28.76
CA LEU A 261 4.87 8.00 -27.91
C LEU A 261 5.98 7.72 -26.88
N GLU A 262 7.24 7.88 -27.29
CA GLU A 262 8.42 7.54 -26.48
C GLU A 262 8.42 8.26 -25.13
N SER A 263 8.06 9.55 -25.10
CA SER A 263 8.05 10.35 -23.87
C SER A 263 7.04 9.88 -22.84
N LEU A 264 5.84 9.46 -23.25
CA LEU A 264 4.84 8.87 -22.35
C LEU A 264 5.21 7.43 -21.92
N SER A 265 6.09 6.76 -22.68
CA SER A 265 6.58 5.41 -22.37
C SER A 265 7.76 5.42 -21.39
N GLU A 266 8.67 6.40 -21.51
CA GLU A 266 9.90 6.48 -20.70
C GLU A 266 9.74 7.23 -19.38
N ALA A 267 8.84 8.22 -19.31
CA ALA A 267 8.82 9.15 -18.19
C ALA A 267 8.23 8.56 -16.89
N MET A 268 7.36 7.55 -16.97
CA MET A 268 6.41 7.28 -15.87
C MET A 268 5.98 5.80 -15.84
N CYS A 269 6.88 4.92 -15.42
CA CYS A 269 6.50 3.55 -15.12
C CYS A 269 5.51 3.53 -13.94
N MET A 270 4.34 2.91 -14.12
CA MET A 270 3.35 2.66 -13.05
C MET A 270 2.54 3.87 -12.55
N SER A 271 2.62 5.05 -13.18
CA SER A 271 1.73 6.18 -12.84
C SER A 271 0.31 5.95 -13.32
N THR A 272 -0.68 6.49 -12.61
CA THR A 272 -2.09 6.42 -13.05
C THR A 272 -2.33 7.48 -14.11
N LEU A 273 -2.92 7.08 -15.25
CA LEU A 273 -3.34 8.00 -16.31
C LEU A 273 -4.83 8.25 -16.22
N TYR A 274 -5.20 9.52 -16.38
CA TYR A 274 -6.60 9.93 -16.55
C TYR A 274 -6.72 10.75 -17.82
N GLN A 275 -7.91 10.75 -18.42
CA GLN A 275 -8.24 11.64 -19.51
C GLN A 275 -8.26 13.09 -19.00
N GLY A 276 -7.62 14.00 -19.73
CA GLY A 276 -7.62 15.42 -19.43
C GLY A 276 -7.97 16.25 -20.67
N LEU A 277 -8.45 17.47 -20.43
CA LEU A 277 -8.94 18.38 -21.48
C LEU A 277 -7.82 18.84 -22.41
N ASN A 278 -6.64 19.08 -21.85
CA ASN A 278 -5.47 19.63 -22.56
C ASN A 278 -4.34 18.60 -22.70
N GLY A 279 -4.69 17.31 -22.67
CA GLY A 279 -3.76 16.17 -22.69
C GLY A 279 -3.98 15.23 -21.50
N PRO A 280 -3.23 14.12 -21.40
CA PRO A 280 -3.36 13.19 -20.29
C PRO A 280 -3.05 13.85 -18.94
N LEU A 281 -3.87 13.54 -17.94
CA LEU A 281 -3.54 13.80 -16.55
C LEU A 281 -2.77 12.63 -15.97
N ILE A 282 -1.80 12.91 -15.12
CA ILE A 282 -0.93 11.88 -14.57
C ILE A 282 -0.83 12.01 -13.06
N GLY A 283 -1.31 10.98 -12.36
CA GLY A 283 -1.17 10.80 -10.92
C GLY A 283 0.13 10.08 -10.62
N GLU A 284 1.05 10.77 -9.95
CA GLU A 284 2.37 10.25 -9.62
C GLU A 284 2.49 9.73 -8.19
N THR A 285 3.57 8.99 -7.93
CA THR A 285 3.85 8.44 -6.59
C THR A 285 4.17 9.54 -5.56
N ASP A 286 4.55 10.73 -6.02
CA ASP A 286 4.95 11.90 -5.22
C ASP A 286 3.78 12.73 -4.65
N ASP A 287 2.54 12.27 -4.80
CA ASP A 287 1.29 12.92 -4.35
C ASP A 287 0.82 14.09 -5.22
N TRP A 288 1.46 14.32 -6.37
CA TRP A 288 1.03 15.33 -7.33
C TRP A 288 0.15 14.76 -8.46
N LEU A 289 -0.74 15.62 -8.94
CA LEU A 289 -1.43 15.47 -10.22
C LEU A 289 -0.80 16.43 -11.22
N TYR A 290 -0.35 15.89 -12.35
CA TYR A 290 0.28 16.66 -13.43
C TYR A 290 -0.60 16.67 -14.69
N GLN A 291 -0.57 17.78 -15.43
CA GLN A 291 -1.00 17.85 -16.81
C GLN A 291 0.20 17.52 -17.70
N TYR A 292 0.08 16.52 -18.56
CA TYR A 292 1.10 16.21 -19.56
C TYR A 292 0.77 16.87 -20.89
N ASN A 293 1.74 17.62 -21.42
CA ASN A 293 1.67 18.24 -22.74
C ASN A 293 2.38 17.35 -23.77
N THR A 294 1.63 16.85 -24.75
CA THR A 294 2.14 15.91 -25.75
C THR A 294 2.98 16.58 -26.85
N GLU A 295 2.83 17.89 -27.08
CA GLU A 295 3.55 18.62 -28.14
C GLU A 295 4.99 18.94 -27.74
N ASP A 296 5.20 19.45 -26.53
CA ASP A 296 6.51 19.85 -26.01
C ASP A 296 7.10 18.89 -24.97
N GLN A 297 6.35 17.85 -24.61
CA GLN A 297 6.74 16.78 -23.68
C GLN A 297 7.03 17.30 -22.26
N SER A 298 6.31 18.34 -21.84
CA SER A 298 6.40 18.91 -20.49
C SER A 298 5.32 18.37 -19.56
N MET A 299 5.60 18.42 -18.25
CA MET A 299 4.64 18.14 -17.18
C MET A 299 4.43 19.41 -16.36
N GLU A 300 3.18 19.84 -16.25
CA GLU A 300 2.79 20.99 -15.44
C GLU A 300 2.04 20.51 -14.19
N PRO A 301 2.49 20.87 -12.96
CA PRO A 301 1.77 20.49 -11.76
C PRO A 301 0.42 21.21 -11.68
N ILE A 302 -0.66 20.44 -11.47
CA ILE A 302 -2.01 20.97 -11.29
C ILE A 302 -2.28 21.23 -9.81
N LEU A 303 -2.12 20.18 -9.00
CA LEU A 303 -2.33 20.20 -7.55
C LEU A 303 -1.56 19.08 -6.88
N ARG A 304 -1.37 19.23 -5.57
CA ARG A 304 -0.98 18.17 -4.66
C ARG A 304 -2.23 17.69 -3.91
N TRP A 305 -2.42 16.38 -3.81
CA TRP A 305 -3.63 15.81 -3.20
C TRP A 305 -3.75 16.20 -1.72
N GLU A 306 -2.66 16.13 -0.96
CA GLU A 306 -2.62 16.52 0.46
C GLU A 306 -3.03 17.99 0.67
N ASP A 307 -2.59 18.92 -0.19
CA ASP A 307 -2.94 20.34 -0.08
C ASP A 307 -4.42 20.61 -0.40
N SER A 308 -5.09 19.67 -1.07
CA SER A 308 -6.53 19.72 -1.40
C SER A 308 -7.38 18.91 -0.39
N ASP A 309 -6.76 18.45 0.70
CA ASP A 309 -7.34 17.53 1.67
C ASP A 309 -7.92 16.27 0.98
N ILE A 310 -7.18 15.67 0.05
CA ILE A 310 -7.52 14.40 -0.61
C ILE A 310 -6.44 13.35 -0.32
N TYR A 311 -6.86 12.15 0.06
CA TYR A 311 -5.95 11.02 0.20
C TYR A 311 -5.90 10.25 -1.13
N LYS A 312 -4.74 10.26 -1.79
CA LYS A 312 -4.60 9.75 -3.15
C LYS A 312 -5.05 8.29 -3.34
N ASN A 313 -4.86 7.45 -2.32
CA ASN A 313 -5.17 6.02 -2.39
C ASN A 313 -6.69 5.75 -2.29
N ASP A 314 -7.49 6.75 -1.91
CA ASP A 314 -8.96 6.65 -1.91
C ASP A 314 -9.57 7.04 -3.25
N ILE A 315 -8.79 7.50 -4.24
CA ILE A 315 -9.29 7.97 -5.52
C ILE A 315 -9.56 6.79 -6.46
N PHE A 316 -10.81 6.62 -6.86
CA PHE A 316 -11.25 5.66 -7.87
C PHE A 316 -11.33 6.28 -9.27
N ALA A 317 -11.65 7.58 -9.36
CA ALA A 317 -11.72 8.29 -10.63
C ALA A 317 -11.34 9.77 -10.50
N VAL A 318 -10.76 10.32 -11.57
CA VAL A 318 -10.47 11.76 -11.71
C VAL A 318 -11.04 12.23 -13.04
N VAL A 319 -11.94 13.20 -12.98
CA VAL A 319 -12.62 13.74 -14.16
C VAL A 319 -12.39 15.25 -14.23
N GLN A 320 -11.66 15.71 -15.23
CA GLN A 320 -11.45 17.14 -15.48
C GLN A 320 -12.65 17.73 -16.22
N VAL A 321 -13.52 18.41 -15.49
CA VAL A 321 -14.74 19.03 -16.04
C VAL A 321 -14.41 20.34 -16.74
N THR A 322 -13.54 21.16 -16.12
CA THR A 322 -12.95 22.38 -16.69
C THR A 322 -11.54 22.58 -16.13
N ASP A 323 -10.80 23.59 -16.59
CA ASP A 323 -9.52 24.00 -15.98
C ASP A 323 -9.64 24.43 -14.50
N GLU A 324 -10.86 24.70 -14.01
CA GLU A 324 -11.15 25.16 -12.65
C GLU A 324 -11.88 24.11 -11.80
N LEU A 325 -12.31 22.99 -12.40
CA LEU A 325 -13.21 22.02 -11.76
C LEU A 325 -12.76 20.58 -12.06
N LEU A 326 -12.40 19.84 -11.00
CA LEU A 326 -12.18 18.39 -11.06
C LEU A 326 -13.25 17.68 -10.25
N LEU A 327 -13.87 16.65 -10.81
CA LEU A 327 -14.75 15.73 -10.09
C LEU A 327 -13.96 14.47 -9.74
N LEU A 328 -14.04 14.06 -8.49
CA LEU A 328 -13.41 12.84 -7.98
C LEU A 328 -14.47 11.85 -7.53
N VAL A 329 -14.22 10.57 -7.80
CA VAL A 329 -14.84 9.48 -7.05
C VAL A 329 -13.83 9.06 -5.99
N THR A 330 -14.18 9.23 -4.73
CA THR A 330 -13.34 8.84 -3.59
C THR A 330 -14.04 7.79 -2.74
N LYS A 331 -13.29 7.11 -1.87
CA LYS A 331 -13.88 6.28 -0.83
C LYS A 331 -14.84 7.10 0.07
N ASP A 332 -15.96 6.50 0.45
CA ASP A 332 -16.86 7.04 1.48
C ASP A 332 -16.50 6.42 2.83
N ASP A 333 -16.19 7.28 3.78
CA ASP A 333 -15.75 6.92 5.13
C ASP A 333 -16.89 6.97 6.17
N SER A 334 -18.13 7.24 5.75
CA SER A 334 -19.26 7.28 6.66
C SER A 334 -19.61 5.89 7.20
N GLN A 335 -19.83 5.78 8.52
CA GLN A 335 -20.26 4.53 9.16
C GLN A 335 -21.63 4.03 8.67
N ASP A 336 -22.39 4.88 7.98
CA ASP A 336 -23.71 4.59 7.43
C ASP A 336 -23.67 4.18 5.94
N ALA A 337 -22.48 3.96 5.35
CA ALA A 337 -22.32 3.60 3.95
C ALA A 337 -22.92 2.22 3.63
N ALA A 338 -24.21 2.19 3.29
CA ALA A 338 -24.86 1.03 2.68
C ALA A 338 -24.44 0.93 1.20
N GLY A 339 -23.48 0.06 0.87
CA GLY A 339 -23.03 -0.18 -0.50
C GLY A 339 -21.52 -0.36 -0.64
N LEU A 340 -20.96 0.01 -1.80
CA LEU A 340 -19.53 -0.15 -2.15
C LEU A 340 -18.59 0.92 -1.54
N GLY A 341 -19.11 1.81 -0.67
CA GLY A 341 -18.30 2.78 0.08
C GLY A 341 -17.60 3.82 -0.79
N GLN A 342 -18.34 4.52 -1.66
CA GLN A 342 -17.81 5.58 -2.53
C GLN A 342 -18.63 6.88 -2.44
N SER A 343 -17.97 8.01 -2.58
CA SER A 343 -18.54 9.37 -2.53
C SER A 343 -18.00 10.22 -3.69
N LEU A 344 -18.80 11.22 -4.11
CA LEU A 344 -18.37 12.20 -5.09
C LEU A 344 -17.84 13.46 -4.39
N THR A 345 -16.66 13.92 -4.81
CA THR A 345 -16.03 15.14 -4.30
C THR A 345 -15.68 16.06 -5.46
N LEU A 346 -16.11 17.33 -5.39
CA LEU A 346 -15.72 18.36 -6.34
C LEU A 346 -14.53 19.14 -5.81
N LEU A 347 -13.44 19.21 -6.57
CA LEU A 347 -12.35 20.14 -6.33
C LEU A 347 -12.57 21.41 -7.15
N VAL A 348 -12.61 22.55 -6.46
CA VAL A 348 -12.83 23.86 -7.07
C VAL A 348 -11.57 24.71 -6.93
N ARG A 349 -11.03 25.19 -8.05
CA ARG A 349 -9.90 26.12 -8.06
C ARG A 349 -10.30 27.43 -7.39
N THR A 350 -9.75 27.68 -6.21
CA THR A 350 -10.09 28.80 -5.34
C THR A 350 -8.87 29.71 -5.17
N PRO A 351 -8.99 31.04 -5.38
CA PRO A 351 -7.90 31.98 -5.12
C PRO A 351 -7.34 31.83 -3.71
N ALA A 352 -6.01 31.90 -3.55
CA ALA A 352 -5.36 31.59 -2.27
C ALA A 352 -5.76 32.53 -1.11
N ASP A 353 -6.28 33.73 -1.41
CA ASP A 353 -6.79 34.69 -0.41
C ASP A 353 -8.27 34.45 -0.02
N GLU A 354 -8.97 33.58 -0.73
CA GLU A 354 -10.35 33.15 -0.43
C GLU A 354 -10.41 31.81 0.33
N VAL A 355 -9.29 31.07 0.38
CA VAL A 355 -9.20 29.80 1.11
C VAL A 355 -9.30 30.04 2.62
N PRO A 356 -10.13 29.28 3.36
CA PRO A 356 -10.22 29.40 4.82
C PRO A 356 -8.85 29.29 5.50
N VAL A 357 -8.51 30.29 6.30
CA VAL A 357 -7.23 30.30 7.04
C VAL A 357 -7.34 29.39 8.26
N LYS A 358 -6.66 28.25 8.21
CA LYS A 358 -6.45 27.33 9.34
C LYS A 358 -5.05 27.55 9.92
N GLU A 359 -4.91 27.32 11.22
CA GLU A 359 -3.62 27.30 11.89
C GLU A 359 -2.84 26.05 11.47
N ARG A 360 -1.64 26.26 10.92
CA ARG A 360 -0.82 25.18 10.37
C ARG A 360 -0.10 24.44 11.50
N ILE A 361 -0.27 23.13 11.55
CA ILE A 361 0.48 22.19 12.40
C ILE A 361 1.46 21.44 11.51
N VAL A 362 2.74 21.43 11.87
CA VAL A 362 3.77 20.75 11.07
C VAL A 362 4.10 19.39 11.68
N LEU A 363 3.84 18.32 10.92
CA LEU A 363 4.23 16.96 11.26
C LEU A 363 5.50 16.57 10.50
N ALA A 364 6.61 16.43 11.21
CA ALA A 364 7.85 15.95 10.64
C ALA A 364 7.83 14.41 10.55
N ALA A 365 8.03 13.87 9.34
CA ALA A 365 8.10 12.42 9.12
C ALA A 365 9.08 12.13 7.98
N LEU A 366 9.89 11.07 8.07
CA LEU A 366 10.72 10.66 6.93
C LEU A 366 9.95 9.70 6.02
N PHE A 367 9.26 8.73 6.62
CA PHE A 367 8.56 7.65 5.94
C PHE A 367 7.13 7.53 6.46
N PRO A 368 6.28 8.57 6.30
CA PRO A 368 4.93 8.56 6.83
C PRO A 368 4.15 7.38 6.23
N THR A 369 3.52 6.59 7.11
CA THR A 369 2.71 5.44 6.68
C THR A 369 1.44 5.90 5.95
N SER A 370 0.85 5.00 5.17
CA SER A 370 -0.47 5.20 4.57
C SER A 370 -1.54 5.59 5.60
N ASP A 371 -1.53 4.97 6.78
CA ASP A 371 -2.47 5.29 7.88
C ASP A 371 -2.31 6.73 8.37
N LEU A 372 -1.06 7.18 8.52
CA LEU A 372 -0.76 8.52 8.99
C LEU A 372 -1.18 9.57 7.96
N GLN A 373 -0.89 9.34 6.67
CA GLN A 373 -1.30 10.23 5.58
C GLN A 373 -2.83 10.36 5.51
N GLU A 374 -3.53 9.24 5.57
CA GLU A 374 -4.99 9.20 5.55
C GLU A 374 -5.58 9.95 6.75
N ALA A 375 -5.05 9.72 7.95
CA ALA A 375 -5.49 10.40 9.15
C ALA A 375 -5.29 11.92 9.09
N VAL A 376 -4.17 12.41 8.53
CA VAL A 376 -3.94 13.85 8.32
C VAL A 376 -5.03 14.44 7.42
N VAL A 377 -5.32 13.79 6.29
CA VAL A 377 -6.39 14.26 5.37
C VAL A 377 -7.75 14.29 6.07
N ARG A 378 -8.12 13.20 6.76
CA ARG A 378 -9.40 13.12 7.47
C ARG A 378 -9.51 14.17 8.58
N PHE A 379 -8.44 14.40 9.33
CA PHE A 379 -8.40 15.44 10.35
C PHE A 379 -8.60 16.82 9.72
N ASN A 380 -7.87 17.14 8.64
CA ASN A 380 -7.94 18.44 7.99
C ASN A 380 -9.34 18.75 7.45
N ARG A 381 -10.04 17.75 6.89
CA ARG A 381 -11.45 17.90 6.44
C ARG A 381 -12.40 18.25 7.59
N ASN A 382 -12.18 17.64 8.76
CA ASN A 382 -13.07 17.78 9.91
C ASN A 382 -12.70 18.94 10.84
N SER A 383 -11.45 19.41 10.79
CA SER A 383 -10.99 20.53 11.61
C SER A 383 -11.34 21.87 10.97
N SER A 384 -11.97 22.73 11.77
CA SER A 384 -12.25 24.12 11.39
C SER A 384 -11.16 25.10 11.83
N LEU A 385 -10.25 24.66 12.70
CA LEU A 385 -9.18 25.49 13.28
C LEU A 385 -7.80 25.14 12.76
N TYR A 386 -7.49 23.85 12.65
CA TYR A 386 -6.13 23.38 12.37
C TYR A 386 -6.02 22.70 11.00
N HIS A 387 -4.85 22.80 10.39
CA HIS A 387 -4.47 22.06 9.19
C HIS A 387 -3.08 21.47 9.41
N VAL A 388 -2.99 20.15 9.43
CA VAL A 388 -1.75 19.39 9.59
C VAL A 388 -1.11 19.21 8.21
N THR A 389 0.17 19.54 8.10
CA THR A 389 0.97 19.30 6.89
C THR A 389 2.12 18.34 7.22
N ILE A 390 2.33 17.32 6.38
CA ILE A 390 3.46 16.39 6.52
C ILE A 390 4.69 16.95 5.79
N GLU A 391 5.80 17.10 6.52
CA GLU A 391 7.10 17.48 5.96
C GLU A 391 8.03 16.26 5.89
N ARG A 392 8.39 15.87 4.66
CA ARG A 392 9.12 14.62 4.34
C ARG A 392 10.64 14.70 4.31
N TYR A 393 11.19 15.91 4.39
CA TYR A 393 12.63 16.20 4.36
C TYR A 393 13.42 15.54 3.22
N GLY A 394 12.78 15.08 2.14
CA GLY A 394 13.42 14.47 0.98
C GLY A 394 14.03 13.09 1.25
N ALA A 395 13.42 12.30 2.15
CA ALA A 395 13.76 10.88 2.29
C ALA A 395 13.12 10.07 1.16
N ASP A 396 13.80 9.01 0.73
CA ASP A 396 13.33 8.05 -0.26
C ASP A 396 13.48 6.64 0.31
N ILE A 397 12.36 5.95 0.51
CA ILE A 397 12.30 4.60 1.06
C ILE A 397 13.00 3.57 0.16
N MET A 398 13.17 3.87 -1.13
CA MET A 398 13.87 3.01 -2.09
C MET A 398 15.37 3.30 -2.15
N SER A 399 15.85 4.35 -1.46
CA SER A 399 17.26 4.73 -1.40
C SER A 399 17.91 4.26 -0.10
N ASP A 400 19.07 3.63 -0.21
CA ASP A 400 19.93 3.33 0.95
C ASP A 400 20.63 4.59 1.51
N ASP A 401 20.70 5.69 0.74
CA ASP A 401 21.32 6.96 1.14
C ASP A 401 20.25 8.00 1.47
N ASN A 402 19.91 8.08 2.75
CA ASN A 402 18.97 9.06 3.30
C ASN A 402 19.63 10.01 4.32
N GLU A 403 20.95 9.98 4.52
CA GLU A 403 21.67 10.74 5.57
C GLU A 403 21.36 12.25 5.51
N GLY A 404 21.25 12.78 4.29
CA GLY A 404 20.86 14.17 4.06
C GLY A 404 19.45 14.50 4.54
N ALA A 405 18.50 13.56 4.46
CA ALA A 405 17.13 13.75 4.93
C ALA A 405 17.06 13.77 6.47
N PHE A 406 17.73 12.84 7.15
CA PHE A 406 17.88 12.84 8.61
C PHE A 406 18.51 14.15 9.12
N THR A 407 19.58 14.62 8.47
CA THR A 407 20.24 15.88 8.84
C THR A 407 19.31 17.11 8.70
N ARG A 408 18.47 17.13 7.65
CA ARG A 408 17.50 18.22 7.43
C ARG A 408 16.40 18.20 8.48
N LEU A 409 15.90 17.02 8.85
CA LEU A 409 14.92 16.85 9.93
C LEU A 409 15.51 17.31 11.28
N ASP A 410 16.71 16.85 11.65
CA ASP A 410 17.38 17.28 12.88
C ASP A 410 17.55 18.81 12.95
N SER A 411 17.90 19.41 11.82
CA SER A 411 18.04 20.86 11.70
C SER A 411 16.71 21.60 11.86
N SER A 412 15.60 21.03 11.40
CA SER A 412 14.27 21.65 11.52
C SER A 412 13.78 21.68 12.96
N LEU A 413 14.01 20.62 13.75
CA LEU A 413 13.64 20.54 15.16
C LEU A 413 14.30 21.61 16.04
N THR A 414 15.48 22.10 15.64
CA THR A 414 16.21 23.18 16.32
C THR A 414 15.96 24.57 15.74
N SER A 415 15.12 24.66 14.69
CA SER A 415 14.75 25.91 14.04
C SER A 415 14.03 26.84 15.01
N LYS A 416 14.45 28.10 15.05
CA LYS A 416 13.79 29.12 15.87
C LYS A 416 12.55 29.69 15.22
N ASP A 417 12.47 29.65 13.89
CA ASP A 417 11.44 30.37 13.14
C ASP A 417 10.20 29.51 12.98
N ASN A 418 10.36 28.27 12.51
CA ASN A 418 9.30 27.30 12.26
C ASN A 418 9.78 25.88 12.65
N PRO A 419 9.87 25.55 13.95
CA PRO A 419 10.09 24.17 14.36
C PRO A 419 8.84 23.31 14.03
N PRO A 420 8.99 22.02 13.70
CA PRO A 420 7.88 21.08 13.63
C PRO A 420 7.13 20.98 14.95
N ASP A 421 5.82 20.73 14.90
CA ASP A 421 4.97 20.58 16.08
C ASP A 421 4.86 19.12 16.54
N LEU A 422 4.85 18.19 15.58
CA LEU A 422 4.82 16.75 15.79
C LEU A 422 6.02 16.08 15.11
N LEU A 423 6.42 14.95 15.64
CA LEU A 423 7.46 14.08 15.08
C LEU A 423 6.95 12.64 15.00
N ASP A 424 7.04 12.05 13.82
CA ASP A 424 6.86 10.62 13.57
C ASP A 424 8.17 9.87 13.84
N PHE A 425 8.14 8.91 14.76
CA PHE A 425 9.28 8.11 15.17
C PHE A 425 9.49 6.85 14.34
N THR A 426 8.67 6.62 13.31
CA THR A 426 8.90 5.51 12.37
C THR A 426 10.33 5.61 11.80
N ASP A 427 11.13 4.57 12.05
CA ASP A 427 12.56 4.48 11.71
C ASP A 427 13.48 5.57 12.30
N LEU A 428 13.09 6.19 13.42
CA LEU A 428 13.91 7.14 14.17
C LEU A 428 14.44 6.57 15.48
N ASP A 429 15.62 7.03 15.90
CA ASP A 429 16.15 6.77 17.24
C ASP A 429 15.41 7.63 18.28
N VAL A 430 14.43 7.04 18.95
CA VAL A 430 13.63 7.71 20.00
C VAL A 430 14.52 8.25 21.13
N TRP A 431 15.56 7.50 21.52
CA TRP A 431 16.45 7.89 22.62
C TRP A 431 17.20 9.18 22.32
N LYS A 432 17.72 9.33 21.10
CA LYS A 432 18.40 10.55 20.64
C LYS A 432 17.57 11.82 20.93
N TYR A 433 16.28 11.79 20.63
CA TYR A 433 15.41 12.97 20.81
C TYR A 433 14.93 13.13 22.26
N ALA A 434 14.65 12.02 22.94
CA ALA A 434 14.24 12.03 24.34
C ALA A 434 15.36 12.58 25.26
N GLU A 435 16.60 12.12 25.09
CA GLU A 435 17.76 12.57 25.86
C GLU A 435 18.16 14.01 25.56
N ALA A 436 17.93 14.46 24.32
CA ALA A 436 18.10 15.86 23.93
C ALA A 436 17.05 16.79 24.55
N GLY A 437 16.00 16.24 25.18
CA GLY A 437 14.86 17.02 25.70
C GLY A 437 14.05 17.69 24.59
N ALA A 438 14.03 17.12 23.39
CA ALA A 438 13.37 17.70 22.21
C ALA A 438 11.85 17.46 22.17
N LEU A 439 11.30 16.74 23.16
CA LEU A 439 9.96 16.17 23.13
C LEU A 439 9.21 16.50 24.42
N GLU A 440 7.92 16.74 24.28
CA GLU A 440 6.98 16.95 25.38
C GLU A 440 6.76 15.68 26.21
N ASP A 441 6.23 15.85 27.43
CA ASP A 441 5.76 14.73 28.24
C ASP A 441 4.26 14.51 28.01
N LEU A 442 3.90 13.45 27.28
CA LEU A 442 2.50 13.13 26.99
C LEU A 442 1.70 12.78 28.25
N ASN A 443 2.33 12.39 29.37
CA ASN A 443 1.64 12.21 30.65
C ASN A 443 0.92 13.48 31.12
N SER A 444 1.39 14.66 30.68
CA SER A 444 0.75 15.94 31.02
C SER A 444 -0.54 16.21 30.26
N TYR A 445 -0.82 15.45 29.20
CA TYR A 445 -1.99 15.60 28.33
C TYR A 445 -3.03 14.49 28.57
N ILE A 446 -2.59 13.27 28.86
CA ILE A 446 -3.48 12.12 29.11
C ILE A 446 -4.42 12.42 30.29
N GLY A 447 -5.70 12.06 30.13
CA GLY A 447 -6.75 12.24 31.13
C GLY A 447 -7.21 13.68 31.37
N THR A 448 -6.65 14.69 30.70
CA THR A 448 -6.97 16.11 30.95
C THR A 448 -8.35 16.54 30.41
N ASP A 449 -8.74 16.05 29.24
CA ASP A 449 -10.04 16.32 28.60
C ASP A 449 -10.98 15.11 28.57
N GLY A 450 -10.52 13.98 29.10
CA GLY A 450 -11.28 12.75 29.29
C GLY A 450 -11.47 11.90 28.03
N SER A 451 -10.75 12.20 26.95
CA SER A 451 -10.90 11.50 25.67
C SER A 451 -9.85 10.40 25.43
N ILE A 452 -8.72 10.45 26.14
CA ILE A 452 -7.67 9.43 26.15
C ILE A 452 -7.24 9.15 27.58
N TRP A 453 -7.20 7.88 27.96
CA TRP A 453 -6.78 7.39 29.28
C TRP A 453 -5.61 6.39 29.16
N GLU A 454 -4.78 6.29 30.20
CA GLU A 454 -3.68 5.32 30.22
C GLU A 454 -4.21 3.88 30.08
N GLU A 455 -5.36 3.61 30.70
CA GLU A 455 -6.04 2.32 30.68
C GLU A 455 -6.65 1.95 29.31
N ASP A 456 -6.62 2.86 28.33
CA ASP A 456 -7.04 2.54 26.97
C ASP A 456 -5.99 1.71 26.22
N PHE A 457 -4.73 1.70 26.67
CA PHE A 457 -3.59 1.09 25.97
C PHE A 457 -2.90 -0.01 26.78
N LEU A 458 -2.06 -0.79 26.08
CA LEU A 458 -1.15 -1.74 26.69
C LEU A 458 -0.20 -1.03 27.69
N GLY A 459 -0.20 -1.45 28.95
CA GLY A 459 0.62 -0.80 30.00
C GLY A 459 2.13 -0.96 29.79
N ASN A 460 2.58 -2.13 29.33
CA ASN A 460 3.98 -2.39 28.98
C ASN A 460 4.46 -1.54 27.79
N LEU A 461 3.56 -1.15 26.88
CA LEU A 461 3.86 -0.20 25.81
C LEU A 461 4.13 1.20 26.38
N LEU A 462 3.22 1.71 27.22
CA LEU A 462 3.39 3.04 27.83
C LEU A 462 4.65 3.10 28.70
N GLU A 463 4.95 2.02 29.43
CA GLU A 463 6.19 1.89 30.21
C GLU A 463 7.43 1.95 29.30
N GLY A 464 7.47 1.18 28.21
CA GLY A 464 8.60 1.14 27.28
C GLY A 464 8.90 2.48 26.59
N TYR A 465 7.86 3.30 26.35
CA TYR A 465 7.99 4.64 25.76
C TYR A 465 8.05 5.77 26.81
N THR A 466 8.09 5.41 28.09
CA THR A 466 8.35 6.36 29.19
C THR A 466 9.86 6.42 29.46
N ILE A 467 10.52 7.37 28.80
CA ILE A 467 11.98 7.56 28.91
C ILE A 467 12.26 8.69 29.89
N ASN A 468 13.14 8.44 30.88
CA ASN A 468 13.47 9.41 31.93
C ASN A 468 12.24 9.97 32.68
N GLY A 469 11.19 9.15 32.82
CA GLY A 469 9.95 9.51 33.50
C GLY A 469 8.99 10.38 32.68
N ARG A 470 9.27 10.60 31.38
CA ARG A 470 8.38 11.32 30.45
C ARG A 470 7.87 10.34 29.41
N LEU A 471 6.57 10.32 29.15
CA LEU A 471 6.00 9.52 28.07
C LEU A 471 6.20 10.28 26.75
N ILE A 472 6.99 9.71 25.85
CA ILE A 472 7.51 10.45 24.69
C ILE A 472 6.61 10.33 23.45
N CYS A 473 6.02 9.17 23.24
CA CYS A 473 5.04 8.92 22.19
C CYS A 473 4.15 7.72 22.57
N ILE A 474 3.05 7.54 21.85
CA ILE A 474 2.17 6.37 21.97
C ILE A 474 2.06 5.74 20.58
N PRO A 475 2.74 4.61 20.33
CA PRO A 475 2.57 3.87 19.07
C PRO A 475 1.16 3.31 18.93
N LYS A 476 0.60 3.33 17.71
CA LYS A 476 -0.74 2.78 17.44
C LYS A 476 -0.76 1.29 17.13
N ALA A 477 0.32 0.80 16.54
CA ALA A 477 0.36 -0.57 16.04
C ALA A 477 1.75 -1.18 16.22
N PHE A 478 1.80 -2.51 16.34
CA PHE A 478 3.06 -3.24 16.48
C PHE A 478 3.00 -4.63 15.85
N ASN A 479 4.16 -5.21 15.59
CA ASN A 479 4.33 -6.64 15.48
C ASN A 479 5.55 -7.07 16.31
N PHE A 480 5.69 -8.37 16.51
CA PHE A 480 6.81 -8.90 17.25
C PHE A 480 7.32 -10.20 16.65
N MET A 481 8.60 -10.46 16.82
CA MET A 481 9.20 -11.74 16.47
C MET A 481 9.23 -12.66 17.69
N ALA A 482 8.82 -13.90 17.45
CA ALA A 482 8.86 -15.01 18.38
C ALA A 482 9.35 -16.27 17.66
N ALA A 483 9.51 -17.37 18.39
CA ALA A 483 9.92 -18.65 17.83
C ALA A 483 8.89 -19.73 18.12
N TRP A 484 8.40 -20.37 17.07
CA TRP A 484 7.66 -21.61 17.22
C TRP A 484 8.61 -22.74 17.56
N ILE A 485 8.24 -23.56 18.54
CA ILE A 485 8.89 -24.85 18.78
C ILE A 485 8.40 -25.80 17.69
N ALA A 486 9.30 -26.12 16.76
CA ALA A 486 9.02 -26.96 15.59
C ALA A 486 9.46 -28.42 15.78
N ASP A 487 10.24 -28.69 16.83
CA ASP A 487 10.63 -30.02 17.26
C ASP A 487 10.73 -30.05 18.79
N GLU A 488 10.06 -31.00 19.44
CA GLU A 488 10.01 -31.11 20.91
C GLU A 488 11.39 -31.29 21.55
N ARG A 489 12.41 -31.74 20.80
CA ARG A 489 13.80 -31.82 21.29
C ARG A 489 14.33 -30.48 21.76
N ALA A 490 13.78 -29.35 21.30
CA ALA A 490 14.11 -28.02 21.81
C ALA A 490 13.85 -27.91 23.33
N LEU A 491 12.91 -28.69 23.87
CA LEU A 491 12.58 -28.74 25.30
C LEU A 491 13.61 -29.55 26.13
N GLU A 492 14.58 -30.21 25.49
CA GLU A 492 15.72 -30.82 26.19
C GLU A 492 16.76 -29.79 26.67
N ALA A 493 16.67 -28.54 26.20
CA ALA A 493 17.53 -27.45 26.63
C ALA A 493 17.45 -27.25 28.16
N GLU A 494 18.59 -27.04 28.82
CA GLU A 494 18.66 -26.87 30.28
C GLU A 494 17.88 -25.62 30.74
N ASP A 495 17.94 -24.57 29.94
CA ASP A 495 17.17 -23.33 30.07
C ASP A 495 16.81 -22.77 28.68
N TRP A 496 15.98 -21.72 28.66
CA TRP A 496 15.59 -21.06 27.41
C TRP A 496 16.61 -20.00 26.98
N SER A 497 17.88 -20.42 26.86
CA SER A 497 18.99 -19.60 26.37
C SER A 497 19.44 -20.03 24.98
N ILE A 498 20.13 -19.13 24.28
CA ILE A 498 20.69 -19.40 22.96
C ILE A 498 21.71 -20.53 23.05
N GLU A 499 22.58 -20.49 24.05
CA GLU A 499 23.64 -21.48 24.23
C GLU A 499 23.07 -22.89 24.49
N SER A 500 22.03 -23.01 25.32
CA SER A 500 21.38 -24.29 25.59
C SER A 500 20.71 -24.88 24.35
N LEU A 501 20.06 -24.05 23.53
CA LEU A 501 19.45 -24.50 22.28
C LEU A 501 20.48 -24.87 21.21
N MET A 502 21.58 -24.10 21.11
CA MET A 502 22.72 -24.46 20.26
C MET A 502 23.32 -25.81 20.67
N ALA A 503 23.45 -26.06 21.98
CA ALA A 503 23.93 -27.35 22.48
C ALA A 503 23.01 -28.52 22.11
N VAL A 504 21.68 -28.31 22.11
CA VAL A 504 20.73 -29.32 21.61
C VAL A 504 20.90 -29.55 20.12
N ALA A 505 21.04 -28.49 19.31
CA ALA A 505 21.26 -28.61 17.88
C ALA A 505 22.57 -29.33 17.53
N ASP A 506 23.63 -29.10 18.31
CA ASP A 506 24.94 -29.74 18.11
C ASP A 506 24.97 -31.21 18.60
N LYS A 507 24.04 -31.60 19.48
CA LYS A 507 23.92 -32.97 20.01
C LYS A 507 23.37 -33.96 18.97
N TYR A 508 22.54 -33.50 18.03
CA TYR A 508 21.83 -34.33 17.06
C TYR A 508 22.22 -33.99 15.62
N GLU A 509 22.72 -34.96 14.86
CA GLU A 509 23.17 -34.74 13.48
C GLU A 509 21.99 -34.41 12.53
N ASP A 510 20.79 -34.92 12.81
CA ASP A 510 19.57 -34.76 12.00
C ASP A 510 18.76 -33.49 12.33
N VAL A 511 19.27 -32.61 13.19
CA VAL A 511 18.53 -31.46 13.72
C VAL A 511 19.30 -30.17 13.54
N SER A 512 18.70 -29.13 12.99
CA SER A 512 19.23 -27.76 12.95
C SER A 512 18.46 -26.85 13.91
N LEU A 513 19.05 -25.72 14.31
CA LEU A 513 18.32 -24.74 15.12
C LEU A 513 17.17 -24.09 14.34
N PHE A 514 17.39 -23.80 13.05
CA PHE A 514 16.47 -23.08 12.18
C PHE A 514 16.10 -23.88 10.92
N PRO A 515 15.02 -23.49 10.20
CA PRO A 515 14.68 -24.08 8.92
C PRO A 515 15.68 -23.70 7.83
N ALA A 516 15.70 -24.45 6.74
CA ALA A 516 16.68 -24.29 5.66
C ALA A 516 16.67 -22.93 4.94
N HIS A 517 15.57 -22.17 5.00
CA HIS A 517 15.50 -20.82 4.42
C HIS A 517 16.15 -19.73 5.29
N TRP A 518 16.46 -20.04 6.56
CA TRP A 518 17.36 -19.23 7.39
C TRP A 518 18.81 -19.61 7.04
N ASP A 519 19.26 -19.36 5.81
CA ASP A 519 20.64 -19.67 5.36
C ASP A 519 21.54 -18.43 5.19
N GLN A 520 21.06 -17.26 5.63
CA GLN A 520 21.77 -15.98 5.56
C GLN A 520 22.33 -15.57 6.93
N PRO A 521 23.67 -15.51 7.11
CA PRO A 521 24.29 -15.16 8.39
C PRO A 521 23.91 -13.77 8.92
N ASP A 522 23.80 -12.79 8.03
CA ASP A 522 23.43 -11.41 8.36
C ASP A 522 21.99 -11.32 8.89
N VAL A 523 21.06 -12.07 8.30
CA VAL A 523 19.67 -12.18 8.77
C VAL A 523 19.62 -12.83 10.15
N MET A 524 20.38 -13.93 10.38
CA MET A 524 20.47 -14.56 11.70
C MET A 524 20.98 -13.59 12.77
N LEU A 525 22.09 -12.89 12.48
CA LEU A 525 22.69 -11.95 13.41
C LEU A 525 21.76 -10.77 13.71
N ARG A 526 21.07 -10.24 12.69
CA ARG A 526 20.17 -9.09 12.82
C ARG A 526 18.91 -9.43 13.60
N LEU A 527 18.22 -10.49 13.21
CA LEU A 527 16.89 -10.80 13.72
C LEU A 527 16.96 -11.64 15.00
N PHE A 528 17.78 -12.69 15.05
CA PHE A 528 17.73 -13.65 16.16
C PHE A 528 18.79 -13.41 17.25
N PHE A 529 20.04 -13.15 16.86
CA PHE A 529 21.14 -13.04 17.83
C PHE A 529 21.39 -11.62 18.34
N SER A 530 20.68 -10.60 17.83
CA SER A 530 21.01 -9.20 18.13
C SER A 530 20.93 -8.86 19.61
N ASP A 531 19.80 -9.10 20.26
CA ASP A 531 19.63 -8.81 21.69
C ASP A 531 20.56 -9.65 22.56
N TYR A 532 20.72 -10.93 22.23
CA TYR A 532 21.68 -11.79 22.93
C TYR A 532 23.10 -11.24 22.84
N ILE A 533 23.54 -10.77 21.66
CA ILE A 533 24.88 -10.22 21.50
C ILE A 533 25.05 -8.94 22.33
N LEU A 534 24.07 -8.03 22.27
CA LEU A 534 24.09 -6.79 23.04
C LEU A 534 24.17 -7.08 24.54
N ASP A 535 23.32 -7.98 25.05
CA ASP A 535 23.26 -8.28 26.48
C ASP A 535 24.46 -9.09 26.99
N LYS A 536 25.03 -9.97 26.14
CA LYS A 536 26.13 -10.85 26.54
C LYS A 536 27.49 -10.16 26.46
N PHE A 537 27.71 -9.36 25.42
CA PHE A 537 29.04 -8.87 25.07
C PHE A 537 29.21 -7.37 25.30
N ILE A 538 28.19 -6.65 25.77
CA ILE A 538 28.27 -5.22 26.04
C ILE A 538 27.81 -4.92 27.47
N ASP A 539 28.73 -4.38 28.27
CA ASP A 539 28.42 -3.86 29.59
C ASP A 539 28.00 -2.40 29.46
N ARG A 540 26.69 -2.15 29.61
CA ARG A 540 26.09 -0.82 29.48
C ARG A 540 26.55 0.15 30.59
N GLU A 541 26.81 -0.37 31.80
CA GLU A 541 27.23 0.47 32.93
C GLU A 541 28.69 0.92 32.78
N THR A 542 29.57 0.04 32.32
CA THR A 542 31.00 0.35 32.21
C THR A 542 31.46 0.76 30.82
N GLY A 543 30.61 0.60 29.80
CA GLY A 543 30.90 0.91 28.40
C GLY A 543 31.89 -0.05 27.74
N LYS A 544 32.14 -1.21 28.35
CA LYS A 544 33.10 -2.19 27.83
C LYS A 544 32.40 -3.21 26.95
N CYS A 545 32.98 -3.49 25.78
CA CYS A 545 32.56 -4.62 24.96
C CYS A 545 33.58 -5.78 24.99
N LEU A 546 33.09 -6.99 24.73
CA LEU A 546 33.83 -8.25 24.67
C LEU A 546 33.61 -8.94 23.32
N LEU A 547 33.48 -8.16 22.25
CA LEU A 547 33.25 -8.62 20.87
C LEU A 547 34.52 -9.13 20.19
N ASP A 548 35.66 -9.15 20.90
CA ASP A 548 36.90 -9.84 20.50
C ASP A 548 37.14 -11.14 21.31
N SER A 549 36.18 -11.55 22.14
CA SER A 549 36.33 -12.74 22.98
C SER A 549 36.29 -14.06 22.19
N GLU A 550 36.81 -15.12 22.79
CA GLU A 550 36.75 -16.48 22.22
C GLU A 550 35.30 -16.95 22.03
N GLU A 551 34.41 -16.58 22.96
CA GLU A 551 32.98 -16.89 22.92
C GLU A 551 32.29 -16.18 21.75
N PHE A 552 32.59 -14.90 21.49
CA PHE A 552 32.03 -14.20 20.33
C PHE A 552 32.54 -14.77 19.01
N CYS A 553 33.85 -15.09 18.93
CA CYS A 553 34.41 -15.77 17.76
C CYS A 553 33.73 -17.12 17.51
N SER A 554 33.47 -17.88 18.58
CA SER A 554 32.78 -19.17 18.50
C SER A 554 31.34 -19.03 17.98
N LEU A 555 30.63 -17.97 18.39
CA LEU A 555 29.29 -17.67 17.87
C LEU A 555 29.33 -17.43 16.35
N LEU A 556 30.25 -16.58 15.86
CA LEU A 556 30.40 -16.33 14.42
C LEU A 556 30.71 -17.63 13.66
N GLU A 557 31.61 -18.46 14.18
CA GLU A 557 31.95 -19.75 13.59
C GLU A 557 30.75 -20.70 13.54
N TRP A 558 29.93 -20.72 14.61
CA TRP A 558 28.72 -21.52 14.65
C TRP A 558 27.69 -21.06 13.61
N VAL A 559 27.42 -19.75 13.52
CA VAL A 559 26.51 -19.16 12.51
C VAL A 559 26.97 -19.51 11.09
N LYS A 560 28.28 -19.43 10.82
CA LYS A 560 28.85 -19.82 9.53
C LYS A 560 28.66 -21.31 9.24
N ALA A 561 28.81 -22.17 10.24
CA ALA A 561 28.67 -23.60 10.10
C ALA A 561 27.22 -23.99 9.75
N GLN A 562 26.23 -23.39 10.42
CA GLN A 562 24.82 -23.65 10.14
C GLN A 562 24.40 -23.21 8.72
N THR A 563 24.78 -22.00 8.31
CA THR A 563 24.42 -21.45 6.98
C THR A 563 25.13 -22.15 5.82
N SER A 564 26.28 -22.79 6.07
CA SER A 564 27.00 -23.57 5.04
C SER A 564 26.34 -24.92 4.74
N GLN A 565 25.46 -25.41 5.61
CA GLN A 565 24.78 -26.70 5.46
C GLN A 565 23.41 -26.51 4.79
N LYS A 566 23.29 -26.85 3.50
CA LYS A 566 22.03 -26.79 2.74
C LYS A 566 21.21 -28.08 2.82
N ASP A 567 21.35 -28.85 3.90
CA ASP A 567 20.64 -30.12 4.04
C ASP A 567 19.19 -29.88 4.48
N THR A 568 18.29 -29.88 3.51
CA THR A 568 16.84 -29.73 3.74
C THR A 568 16.20 -30.94 4.41
N SER A 569 16.96 -32.00 4.71
CA SER A 569 16.45 -33.19 5.43
C SER A 569 16.53 -33.07 6.96
N ARG A 570 17.25 -32.07 7.49
CA ARG A 570 17.31 -31.83 8.93
C ARG A 570 16.02 -31.21 9.46
N HIS A 571 15.57 -31.68 10.61
CA HIS A 571 14.43 -31.11 11.33
C HIS A 571 14.88 -29.82 12.04
N SER A 572 14.09 -28.75 11.97
CA SER A 572 14.38 -27.50 12.67
C SER A 572 13.83 -27.53 14.09
N LEU A 573 14.65 -27.19 15.10
CA LEU A 573 14.18 -27.02 16.48
C LEU A 573 13.18 -25.87 16.59
N LEU A 574 13.50 -24.74 15.97
CA LEU A 574 12.73 -23.52 16.03
C LEU A 574 12.37 -23.02 14.64
N LYS A 575 11.22 -22.36 14.54
CA LYS A 575 10.83 -21.52 13.39
C LYS A 575 10.61 -20.10 13.91
N PRO A 576 11.64 -19.23 13.90
CA PRO A 576 11.45 -17.82 14.24
C PRO A 576 10.64 -17.12 13.16
N GLN A 577 9.68 -16.30 13.58
CA GLN A 577 8.74 -15.64 12.68
C GLN A 577 8.20 -14.35 13.31
N PHE A 578 7.95 -13.34 12.48
CA PHE A 578 7.14 -12.20 12.89
C PHE A 578 5.68 -12.62 12.99
N ILE A 579 5.11 -12.39 14.17
CA ILE A 579 3.70 -12.53 14.45
C ILE A 579 3.09 -11.14 14.38
N ASN A 580 2.12 -11.00 13.50
CA ASN A 580 1.65 -9.70 13.05
C ASN A 580 0.13 -9.56 13.12
N SER A 581 -0.62 -10.64 13.35
CA SER A 581 -2.06 -10.61 13.65
C SER A 581 -2.52 -11.94 14.30
N PHE A 582 -3.73 -11.95 14.85
CA PHE A 582 -4.37 -13.17 15.36
C PHE A 582 -4.65 -14.17 14.24
N GLU A 583 -5.06 -13.70 13.05
CA GLU A 583 -5.35 -14.54 11.89
C GLU A 583 -4.09 -15.26 11.39
N LYS A 584 -2.95 -14.56 11.33
CA LYS A 584 -1.68 -15.19 10.91
C LYS A 584 -1.17 -16.20 11.94
N TYR A 585 -1.38 -15.92 13.22
CA TYR A 585 -1.13 -16.89 14.28
C TYR A 585 -2.06 -18.12 14.15
N HIS A 586 -3.36 -17.91 13.90
CA HIS A 586 -4.32 -18.99 13.70
C HIS A 586 -3.99 -19.86 12.49
N GLN A 587 -3.67 -19.23 11.36
CA GLN A 587 -3.28 -19.92 10.13
C GLN A 587 -2.06 -20.81 10.38
N ALA A 588 -1.04 -20.29 11.07
CA ALA A 588 0.16 -21.05 11.42
C ALA A 588 -0.13 -22.25 12.33
N LEU A 589 -1.07 -22.14 13.28
CA LEU A 589 -1.50 -23.26 14.13
C LEU A 589 -2.25 -24.33 13.32
N THR A 590 -3.22 -23.90 12.52
CA THR A 590 -4.10 -24.79 11.75
C THR A 590 -3.37 -25.53 10.63
N ASP A 591 -2.41 -24.87 9.97
CA ASP A 591 -1.62 -25.45 8.88
C ASP A 591 -0.55 -26.44 9.39
N SER A 592 -0.26 -26.44 10.69
CA SER A 592 0.75 -27.33 11.25
C SER A 592 0.21 -28.75 11.45
N GLU A 593 0.90 -29.75 10.90
CA GLU A 593 0.57 -31.17 11.11
C GLU A 593 0.86 -31.63 12.56
N GLU A 594 1.75 -30.93 13.26
CA GLU A 594 2.16 -31.22 14.65
C GLU A 594 1.75 -30.06 15.57
N GLN A 595 1.49 -30.35 16.85
CA GLN A 595 1.21 -29.31 17.84
C GLN A 595 2.46 -28.45 18.06
N MET A 596 2.46 -27.25 17.49
CA MET A 596 3.51 -26.26 17.69
C MET A 596 3.12 -25.34 18.85
N THR A 597 4.11 -24.94 19.65
CA THR A 597 3.92 -23.94 20.70
C THR A 597 4.73 -22.70 20.36
N LEU A 598 4.09 -21.53 20.33
CA LEU A 598 4.77 -20.26 20.17
C LEU A 598 5.41 -19.85 21.50
N ARG A 599 6.68 -19.46 21.47
CA ARG A 599 7.39 -18.92 22.63
C ARG A 599 8.22 -17.72 22.20
N GLY A 600 8.46 -16.77 23.10
CA GLY A 600 9.45 -15.72 22.84
C GLY A 600 10.82 -16.30 22.52
N LEU A 601 11.67 -15.51 21.89
CA LEU A 601 13.06 -15.83 21.58
C LEU A 601 13.82 -16.18 22.87
N PRO A 602 14.82 -17.08 22.80
CA PRO A 602 15.69 -17.35 23.93
C PRO A 602 16.53 -16.12 24.31
N SER A 603 16.79 -15.96 25.62
CA SER A 603 17.57 -14.85 26.16
C SER A 603 18.62 -15.31 27.14
N ILE A 604 19.57 -14.43 27.48
CA ILE A 604 20.65 -14.72 28.43
C ILE A 604 20.14 -15.09 29.84
N CYS A 605 18.96 -14.61 30.22
CA CYS A 605 18.37 -14.86 31.53
C CYS A 605 17.40 -16.07 31.55
N GLY A 606 17.27 -16.77 30.42
CA GLY A 606 16.38 -17.93 30.26
C GLY A 606 14.90 -17.58 30.24
N LYS A 607 14.55 -16.28 30.19
CA LYS A 607 13.17 -15.81 29.97
C LYS A 607 12.90 -15.60 28.49
N PRO A 608 11.65 -15.75 28.02
CA PRO A 608 11.28 -15.35 26.67
C PRO A 608 11.55 -13.87 26.44
N ALA A 609 12.14 -13.53 25.29
CA ALA A 609 12.31 -12.17 24.78
C ALA A 609 11.58 -12.01 23.45
N PHE A 610 11.27 -10.77 23.06
CA PHE A 610 10.53 -10.48 21.84
C PHE A 610 11.18 -9.31 21.12
N GLN A 611 11.47 -9.46 19.83
CA GLN A 611 11.90 -8.33 19.03
C GLN A 611 10.66 -7.61 18.51
N VAL A 612 10.49 -6.33 18.85
CA VAL A 612 9.27 -5.57 18.52
C VAL A 612 9.56 -4.54 17.43
N SER A 613 8.61 -4.38 16.51
CA SER A 613 8.56 -3.25 15.58
C SER A 613 7.22 -2.56 15.75
N VAL A 614 7.25 -1.25 16.00
CA VAL A 614 6.07 -0.40 16.12
C VAL A 614 5.94 0.50 14.89
N ASP A 615 4.71 0.87 14.59
CA ASP A 615 4.37 1.84 13.54
C ASP A 615 3.57 2.99 14.16
N ASN A 616 3.51 4.13 13.47
CA ASN A 616 2.62 5.26 13.81
C ASN A 616 2.88 5.81 15.22
N ALA A 617 4.14 5.92 15.62
CA ALA A 617 4.56 6.45 16.90
C ALA A 617 4.79 7.96 16.79
N LEU A 618 3.82 8.77 17.24
CA LEU A 618 3.90 10.23 17.16
C LEU A 618 4.17 10.86 18.53
N GLY A 619 5.06 11.84 18.58
CA GLY A 619 5.27 12.69 19.76
C GLY A 619 5.17 14.18 19.43
N ILE A 620 4.87 14.99 20.44
CA ILE A 620 4.84 16.46 20.32
C ILE A 620 6.24 16.99 20.62
N THR A 621 6.72 17.92 19.79
CA THR A 621 8.05 18.51 20.02
C THR A 621 7.98 19.57 21.13
N GLU A 622 9.04 19.66 21.94
CA GLU A 622 9.12 20.62 23.06
C GLU A 622 9.06 22.09 22.56
N ASN A 623 9.62 22.34 21.37
CA ASN A 623 9.68 23.67 20.73
C ASN A 623 8.43 24.02 19.91
N SER A 624 7.43 23.13 19.85
CA SER A 624 6.16 23.39 19.17
C SER A 624 5.54 24.70 19.67
N ARG A 625 5.01 25.48 18.71
CA ARG A 625 4.26 26.70 19.02
C ARG A 625 2.76 26.46 19.06
N HIS A 626 2.33 25.25 18.70
CA HIS A 626 0.95 24.87 18.46
C HIS A 626 0.62 23.56 19.18
N LYS A 627 1.01 23.44 20.46
CA LYS A 627 0.90 22.21 21.26
C LYS A 627 -0.55 21.74 21.40
N GLU A 628 -1.49 22.67 21.54
CA GLU A 628 -2.91 22.36 21.60
C GLU A 628 -3.42 21.73 20.29
N GLY A 629 -3.04 22.27 19.13
CA GLY A 629 -3.42 21.71 17.82
C GLY A 629 -2.70 20.39 17.51
N ALA A 630 -1.43 20.26 17.93
CA ALA A 630 -0.67 19.02 17.84
C ALA A 630 -1.30 17.90 18.69
N TRP A 631 -1.72 18.23 19.92
CA TRP A 631 -2.44 17.29 20.78
C TRP A 631 -3.81 16.93 20.20
N GLU A 632 -4.59 17.89 19.69
CA GLU A 632 -5.88 17.61 19.06
C GLU A 632 -5.76 16.63 17.89
N PHE A 633 -4.74 16.80 17.03
CA PHE A 633 -4.45 15.83 15.97
C PHE A 633 -4.03 14.47 16.54
N LEU A 634 -3.13 14.43 17.52
CA LEU A 634 -2.68 13.17 18.12
C LEU A 634 -3.86 12.41 18.75
N GLN A 635 -4.79 13.12 19.37
CA GLN A 635 -6.01 12.53 19.91
C GLN A 635 -6.90 11.95 18.84
N PHE A 636 -7.16 12.74 17.78
CA PHE A 636 -7.88 12.26 16.61
C PHE A 636 -7.21 10.99 16.08
N PHE A 637 -5.90 11.00 15.92
CA PHE A 637 -5.14 9.88 15.38
C PHE A 637 -5.24 8.62 16.26
N LEU A 638 -5.10 8.73 17.58
CA LEU A 638 -5.19 7.60 18.51
C LEU A 638 -6.63 7.09 18.73
N GLN A 639 -7.64 7.89 18.45
CA GLN A 639 -9.06 7.51 18.60
C GLN A 639 -9.64 6.90 17.34
N HIS A 640 -9.19 7.34 16.16
CA HIS A 640 -9.68 6.85 14.88
C HIS A 640 -8.81 5.70 14.42
N GLU A 641 -9.42 4.52 14.39
CA GLU A 641 -8.79 3.28 13.95
C GLU A 641 -9.57 2.77 12.75
N ARG A 642 -8.88 2.09 11.82
CA ARG A 642 -9.58 1.42 10.70
C ARG A 642 -10.44 0.28 11.25
N ASP A 643 -11.47 -0.11 10.49
CA ASP A 643 -12.14 -1.40 10.72
C ASP A 643 -11.12 -2.53 10.47
N ILE A 644 -10.55 -3.04 11.56
CA ILE A 644 -9.44 -4.01 11.55
C ILE A 644 -9.86 -5.35 10.96
N LYS A 645 -11.16 -5.66 10.96
CA LYS A 645 -11.72 -6.93 10.49
C LYS A 645 -11.43 -7.25 9.01
N TYR A 646 -11.24 -6.24 8.15
CA TYR A 646 -11.12 -6.43 6.69
C TYR A 646 -9.90 -5.76 6.05
N SER A 647 -8.99 -5.20 6.85
CA SER A 647 -7.77 -4.61 6.33
C SER A 647 -6.75 -5.71 6.04
N VAL A 648 -6.76 -6.21 4.80
CA VAL A 648 -5.72 -7.12 4.24
C VAL A 648 -4.31 -6.47 4.29
N TYR A 649 -4.22 -5.18 4.63
CA TYR A 649 -3.02 -4.36 4.63
C TYR A 649 -2.45 -4.04 6.02
N THR A 650 -3.20 -4.17 7.11
CA THR A 650 -2.66 -3.93 8.47
C THR A 650 -2.30 -5.26 9.13
N TYR A 651 -1.18 -5.83 8.67
CA TYR A 651 -0.44 -6.90 9.35
C TYR A 651 0.23 -6.36 10.62
N ARG A 652 -0.54 -5.81 11.57
CA ARG A 652 -0.05 -5.33 12.87
C ARG A 652 -1.13 -5.49 13.93
N PHE A 653 -0.72 -5.74 15.17
CA PHE A 653 -1.59 -5.66 16.34
C PHE A 653 -1.84 -4.19 16.74
N PRO A 654 -3.07 -3.81 17.08
CA PRO A 654 -3.35 -2.50 17.67
C PRO A 654 -2.82 -2.45 19.11
N THR A 655 -2.51 -1.24 19.58
CA THR A 655 -2.06 -1.03 20.97
C THR A 655 -3.19 -0.67 21.94
N LYS A 656 -4.36 -0.35 21.41
CA LYS A 656 -5.57 -0.02 22.17
C LYS A 656 -6.28 -1.29 22.63
N LEU A 657 -6.51 -1.42 23.94
CA LEU A 657 -7.05 -2.62 24.57
C LEU A 657 -8.45 -2.96 24.09
N ALA A 658 -9.36 -1.98 24.01
CA ALA A 658 -10.72 -2.20 23.55
C ALA A 658 -10.78 -2.84 22.14
N ILE A 659 -9.79 -2.54 21.30
CA ILE A 659 -9.70 -3.06 19.94
C ILE A 659 -9.09 -4.45 19.94
N LEU A 660 -8.01 -4.67 20.70
CA LEU A 660 -7.46 -6.01 20.89
C LEU A 660 -8.52 -6.97 21.43
N ASP A 661 -9.32 -6.53 22.39
CA ASP A 661 -10.41 -7.32 22.97
C ASP A 661 -11.51 -7.60 21.94
N GLN A 662 -11.88 -6.61 21.11
CA GLN A 662 -12.84 -6.83 20.02
C GLN A 662 -12.32 -7.84 18.97
N ILE A 663 -11.05 -7.74 18.56
CA ILE A 663 -10.45 -8.70 17.62
C ILE A 663 -10.44 -10.10 18.23
N THR A 664 -10.12 -10.19 19.52
CA THR A 664 -10.11 -11.46 20.26
C THR A 664 -11.51 -12.08 20.30
N GLU A 665 -12.55 -11.28 20.57
CA GLU A 665 -13.95 -11.74 20.55
C GLU A 665 -14.39 -12.14 19.13
N ASP A 666 -14.02 -11.35 18.12
CA ASP A 666 -14.39 -11.60 16.73
C ASP A 666 -13.77 -12.90 16.20
N ILE A 667 -12.47 -13.12 16.42
CA ILE A 667 -11.77 -14.29 15.88
C ILE A 667 -12.10 -15.59 16.62
N THR A 668 -12.60 -15.50 17.85
CA THR A 668 -13.01 -16.68 18.64
C THR A 668 -14.51 -17.00 18.50
N THR A 669 -15.29 -16.11 17.88
CA THR A 669 -16.71 -16.32 17.62
C THR A 669 -16.93 -17.02 16.27
N PRO A 670 -17.58 -18.20 16.21
CA PRO A 670 -17.87 -18.86 14.93
C PRO A 670 -18.80 -18.04 14.01
N ASN A 671 -18.43 -17.89 12.74
CA ASN A 671 -19.30 -17.32 11.70
C ASN A 671 -20.47 -18.26 11.34
N TYR A 672 -21.59 -18.10 12.06
CA TYR A 672 -22.82 -18.84 11.78
C TYR A 672 -23.52 -18.32 10.53
N GLU A 673 -24.02 -19.22 9.69
CA GLU A 673 -24.94 -18.84 8.61
C GLU A 673 -26.26 -18.34 9.21
N THR A 674 -26.70 -17.14 8.81
CA THR A 674 -27.95 -16.55 9.30
C THR A 674 -28.86 -16.12 8.15
N ILE A 675 -30.17 -16.26 8.34
CA ILE A 675 -31.21 -15.69 7.46
C ILE A 675 -32.15 -14.87 8.35
N ASP A 676 -32.37 -13.60 7.98
CA ASP A 676 -33.17 -12.64 8.75
C ASP A 676 -32.72 -12.50 10.24
N GLY A 677 -31.42 -12.76 10.51
CA GLY A 677 -30.84 -12.71 11.85
C GLY A 677 -31.04 -13.98 12.71
N GLU A 678 -31.64 -15.04 12.16
CA GLU A 678 -31.74 -16.35 12.83
C GLU A 678 -30.66 -17.32 12.31
N ILE A 679 -30.02 -18.06 13.22
CA ILE A 679 -29.01 -19.07 12.89
C ILE A 679 -29.65 -20.23 12.13
N MET A 680 -29.05 -20.59 11.01
CA MET A 680 -29.45 -21.72 10.18
C MET A 680 -28.90 -23.03 10.74
N TYR A 681 -29.72 -24.07 10.69
CA TYR A 681 -29.36 -25.41 11.15
C TYR A 681 -29.30 -26.39 9.99
N GLY A 682 -28.24 -27.20 9.97
CA GLY A 682 -28.06 -28.28 9.02
C GLY A 682 -29.04 -29.43 9.23
N ALA A 683 -29.04 -30.39 8.30
CA ALA A 683 -29.91 -31.56 8.35
C ALA A 683 -29.66 -32.48 9.57
N ASP A 684 -28.51 -32.33 10.24
CA ASP A 684 -28.12 -33.02 11.47
C ASP A 684 -28.60 -32.30 12.75
N GLY A 685 -29.16 -31.10 12.63
CA GLY A 685 -29.62 -30.27 13.74
C GLY A 685 -28.54 -29.43 14.41
N ASN A 686 -27.33 -29.35 13.84
CA ASN A 686 -26.28 -28.44 14.30
C ASN A 686 -26.32 -27.11 13.52
N PRO A 687 -25.86 -25.99 14.10
CA PRO A 687 -25.69 -24.73 13.37
C PRO A 687 -24.79 -24.91 12.15
N ILE A 688 -25.10 -24.24 11.04
CA ILE A 688 -24.21 -24.15 9.90
C ILE A 688 -23.15 -23.08 10.21
N ILE A 689 -21.88 -23.47 10.09
CA ILE A 689 -20.73 -22.60 10.34
C ILE A 689 -20.00 -22.41 9.01
N ASN A 690 -19.79 -21.17 8.62
CA ASN A 690 -19.01 -20.79 7.46
C ASN A 690 -17.54 -20.58 7.85
N PRO A 691 -16.59 -20.79 6.93
CA PRO A 691 -15.20 -20.38 7.18
C PRO A 691 -15.10 -18.87 7.31
N GLU A 692 -14.22 -18.40 8.21
CA GLU A 692 -13.87 -16.98 8.36
C GLU A 692 -13.03 -16.50 7.17
N SER A 693 -12.14 -17.37 6.68
CA SER A 693 -11.30 -17.08 5.52
C SER A 693 -10.95 -18.36 4.77
N ALA A 694 -10.59 -18.22 3.50
CA ALA A 694 -10.05 -19.31 2.71
C ALA A 694 -8.82 -18.86 1.92
N VAL A 695 -7.74 -19.63 1.99
CA VAL A 695 -6.50 -19.38 1.23
C VAL A 695 -6.36 -20.44 0.16
N TYR A 696 -6.17 -20.03 -1.09
CA TYR A 696 -5.88 -20.95 -2.18
C TYR A 696 -4.38 -21.25 -2.23
N SER A 697 -3.99 -22.49 -1.97
CA SER A 697 -2.61 -22.96 -2.05
C SER A 697 -2.56 -24.34 -2.71
N ASP A 698 -1.56 -24.59 -3.55
CA ASP A 698 -1.32 -25.86 -4.24
C ASP A 698 -2.54 -26.48 -4.97
N GLY A 699 -3.49 -25.65 -5.41
CA GLY A 699 -4.69 -26.11 -6.10
C GLY A 699 -5.89 -26.42 -5.20
N ILE A 700 -5.78 -26.15 -3.89
CA ILE A 700 -6.77 -26.46 -2.87
C ILE A 700 -7.10 -25.19 -2.08
N TYR A 701 -8.37 -24.99 -1.74
CA TYR A 701 -8.78 -23.97 -0.77
C TYR A 701 -8.62 -24.53 0.64
N HIS A 702 -7.80 -23.85 1.44
CA HIS A 702 -7.65 -24.10 2.87
C HIS A 702 -8.60 -23.17 3.61
N GLU A 703 -9.63 -23.74 4.22
CA GLU A 703 -10.64 -23.03 4.99
C GLU A 703 -10.21 -22.89 6.44
N TYR A 704 -10.31 -21.68 7.00
CA TYR A 704 -10.02 -21.38 8.39
C TYR A 704 -11.32 -20.98 9.09
N TYR A 705 -11.61 -21.62 10.21
CA TYR A 705 -12.77 -21.36 11.06
C TYR A 705 -12.35 -20.52 12.27
N ALA A 706 -13.26 -20.24 13.19
CA ALA A 706 -12.93 -19.49 14.41
C ALA A 706 -11.80 -20.17 15.22
N MET A 707 -10.96 -19.32 15.82
CA MET A 707 -9.89 -19.73 16.73
C MET A 707 -10.46 -20.22 18.07
N GLU A 708 -9.82 -21.22 18.66
CA GLU A 708 -10.13 -21.64 20.03
C GLU A 708 -9.75 -20.53 21.04
N GLU A 709 -10.61 -20.27 22.03
CA GLU A 709 -10.37 -19.25 23.07
C GLU A 709 -9.01 -19.42 23.77
N SER A 710 -8.60 -20.66 24.03
CA SER A 710 -7.32 -20.93 24.68
C SER A 710 -6.09 -20.54 23.85
N ASP A 711 -6.19 -20.61 22.52
CA ASP A 711 -5.09 -20.19 21.64
C ASP A 711 -5.00 -18.67 21.59
N ALA A 712 -6.15 -17.99 21.60
CA ALA A 712 -6.22 -16.54 21.69
C ALA A 712 -5.63 -16.03 23.02
N ASP A 713 -5.98 -16.69 24.13
CA ASP A 713 -5.45 -16.40 25.47
C ASP A 713 -3.91 -16.54 25.51
N ILE A 714 -3.35 -17.60 24.92
CA ILE A 714 -1.89 -17.78 24.83
C ILE A 714 -1.24 -16.61 24.11
N LEU A 715 -1.81 -16.15 22.99
CA LEU A 715 -1.27 -15.02 22.25
C LEU A 715 -1.37 -13.71 23.06
N ARG A 716 -2.48 -13.49 23.77
CA ARG A 716 -2.64 -12.33 24.68
C ARG A 716 -1.60 -12.35 25.79
N GLU A 717 -1.37 -13.51 26.42
CA GLU A 717 -0.34 -13.67 27.46
C GLU A 717 1.08 -13.38 26.94
N LEU A 718 1.38 -13.71 25.67
CA LEU A 718 2.65 -13.36 25.05
C LEU A 718 2.77 -11.85 24.83
N ILE A 719 1.70 -11.19 24.37
CA ILE A 719 1.66 -9.73 24.18
C ILE A 719 1.92 -8.99 25.50
N ASP A 720 1.34 -9.46 26.61
CA ASP A 720 1.52 -8.86 27.94
C ASP A 720 2.96 -9.02 28.49
N GLN A 721 3.76 -9.92 27.94
CA GLN A 721 5.16 -10.15 28.31
C GLN A 721 6.17 -9.33 27.49
N ILE A 722 5.71 -8.66 26.44
CA ILE A 722 6.58 -7.90 25.54
C ILE A 722 7.21 -6.72 26.28
N ASP A 723 8.52 -6.53 26.11
CA ASP A 723 9.21 -5.28 26.45
C ASP A 723 9.22 -4.37 25.22
N PHE A 724 8.50 -3.25 25.31
CA PHE A 724 8.37 -2.27 24.24
C PHE A 724 9.46 -1.20 24.25
N THR A 725 10.44 -1.29 25.15
CA THR A 725 11.53 -0.32 25.23
C THR A 725 12.24 -0.22 23.88
N PRO A 726 12.26 0.96 23.22
CA PRO A 726 12.83 1.09 21.89
C PRO A 726 14.34 0.85 21.93
N ARG A 727 14.89 0.23 20.89
CA ARG A 727 16.34 0.04 20.74
C ARG A 727 17.01 1.37 20.40
N SER A 728 18.04 1.75 21.13
CA SER A 728 18.81 2.98 20.89
C SER A 728 19.57 2.96 19.56
N GLY A 729 19.85 4.13 18.99
CA GLY A 729 20.66 4.26 17.77
C GLY A 729 22.09 3.75 17.97
N MET A 730 22.63 3.82 19.18
CA MET A 730 23.91 3.22 19.55
C MET A 730 23.87 1.69 19.35
N GLU A 731 22.87 1.01 19.91
CA GLU A 731 22.70 -0.44 19.80
C GLU A 731 22.49 -0.87 18.34
N GLN A 732 21.66 -0.12 17.59
CA GLN A 732 21.46 -0.37 16.16
C GLN A 732 22.77 -0.23 15.37
N SER A 733 23.57 0.79 15.66
CA SER A 733 24.88 1.01 15.02
C SER A 733 25.85 -0.14 15.30
N ILE A 734 25.87 -0.66 16.53
CA ILE A 734 26.72 -1.80 16.89
C ILE A 734 26.31 -3.06 16.13
N ILE A 735 25.01 -3.34 15.99
CA ILE A 735 24.51 -4.46 15.19
C ILE A 735 24.91 -4.31 13.72
N SER A 736 24.75 -3.11 13.15
CA SER A 736 25.19 -2.83 11.76
C SER A 736 26.69 -3.06 11.59
N ILE A 737 27.53 -2.61 12.53
CA ILE A 737 28.98 -2.89 12.53
C ILE A 737 29.27 -4.40 12.55
N ILE A 738 28.57 -5.16 13.40
CA ILE A 738 28.74 -6.62 13.48
C ILE A 738 28.45 -7.26 12.12
N ILE A 739 27.33 -6.88 11.49
CA ILE A 739 26.91 -7.44 10.20
C ILE A 739 27.92 -7.07 9.08
N GLU A 740 28.27 -5.79 8.98
CA GLU A 740 29.22 -5.29 7.97
C GLU A 740 30.58 -5.98 8.05
N GLU A 741 31.15 -6.07 9.26
CA GLU A 741 32.53 -6.53 9.43
C GLU A 741 32.67 -8.06 9.48
N SER A 742 31.59 -8.77 9.83
CA SER A 742 31.55 -10.23 9.77
C SER A 742 31.33 -10.77 8.35
N ALA A 743 30.83 -9.96 7.41
CA ALA A 743 30.56 -10.37 6.02
C ALA A 743 31.80 -11.02 5.36
N ALA A 744 32.98 -10.38 5.48
CA ALA A 744 34.22 -10.91 4.92
C ALA A 744 34.66 -12.24 5.57
N PHE A 745 34.32 -12.47 6.85
CA PHE A 745 34.54 -13.75 7.51
C PHE A 745 33.61 -14.83 6.96
N PHE A 746 32.31 -14.54 6.78
CA PHE A 746 31.35 -15.50 6.21
C PHE A 746 31.72 -15.91 4.77
N GLU A 747 32.25 -14.97 3.98
CA GLU A 747 32.82 -15.25 2.65
C GLU A 747 34.16 -15.99 2.67
N GLY A 748 34.75 -16.22 3.84
CA GLY A 748 36.04 -16.91 4.00
C GLY A 748 37.28 -16.07 3.66
N LYS A 749 37.14 -14.73 3.58
CA LYS A 749 38.23 -13.79 3.30
C LYS A 749 39.02 -13.38 4.56
N LYS A 750 38.43 -13.51 5.74
CA LYS A 750 39.04 -13.25 7.07
C LYS A 750 38.80 -14.42 8.02
N THR A 751 39.58 -14.50 9.10
CA THR A 751 39.27 -15.36 10.26
C THR A 751 38.24 -14.70 11.18
N ALA A 752 37.58 -15.48 12.03
CA ALA A 752 36.62 -14.94 13.02
C ALA A 752 37.30 -13.91 13.93
N ALA A 753 38.48 -14.24 14.48
CA ALA A 753 39.28 -13.33 15.30
C ALA A 753 39.62 -12.00 14.58
N GLN A 754 39.97 -12.03 13.28
CA GLN A 754 40.27 -10.82 12.53
C GLN A 754 39.03 -9.93 12.32
N ALA A 755 37.86 -10.52 12.13
CA ALA A 755 36.61 -9.77 12.05
C ALA A 755 36.22 -9.21 13.42
N ALA A 756 36.27 -10.06 14.46
CA ALA A 756 36.00 -9.73 15.85
C ALA A 756 36.86 -8.56 16.36
N ASP A 757 38.17 -8.56 16.06
CA ASP A 757 39.07 -7.44 16.40
C ASP A 757 38.59 -6.10 15.80
N ILE A 758 38.08 -6.11 14.56
CA ILE A 758 37.59 -4.88 13.89
C ILE A 758 36.24 -4.46 14.50
N ILE A 759 35.34 -5.42 14.71
CA ILE A 759 34.03 -5.21 15.34
C ILE A 759 34.21 -4.58 16.73
N GLN A 760 35.06 -5.17 17.57
CA GLN A 760 35.40 -4.68 18.91
C GLN A 760 35.85 -3.22 18.85
N ASN A 761 36.82 -2.89 18.00
CA ASN A 761 37.35 -1.53 17.91
C ASN A 761 36.30 -0.51 17.43
N ARG A 762 35.50 -0.84 16.40
CA ARG A 762 34.45 0.04 15.88
C ARG A 762 33.32 0.21 16.91
N ALA A 763 32.84 -0.88 17.51
CA ALA A 763 31.79 -0.85 18.53
C ALA A 763 32.23 -0.09 19.79
N GLN A 764 33.46 -0.31 20.28
CA GLN A 764 34.00 0.42 21.43
C GLN A 764 34.08 1.93 21.15
N THR A 765 34.39 2.33 19.91
CA THR A 765 34.39 3.74 19.50
C THR A 765 32.99 4.32 19.61
N VAL A 766 31.98 3.65 19.02
CA VAL A 766 30.57 4.07 19.10
C VAL A 766 30.09 4.19 20.55
N ILE A 767 30.38 3.21 21.41
CA ILE A 767 30.01 3.26 22.84
C ILE A 767 30.68 4.46 23.52
N SER A 768 31.97 4.69 23.27
CA SER A 768 32.72 5.79 23.91
C SER A 768 32.22 7.18 23.49
N GLU A 769 31.62 7.30 22.31
CA GLU A 769 31.04 8.55 21.81
C GLU A 769 29.64 8.84 22.38
N ASN A 770 28.95 7.81 22.89
CA ASN A 770 27.59 7.88 23.43
C ASN A 770 27.55 7.74 24.98
N GLN A 771 28.69 7.87 25.66
CA GLN A 771 28.82 7.80 27.13
C GLN A 771 29.06 9.14 27.83
#